data_AF-A0A2T5RSV1-F1
#
_entry.id   AF-A0A2T5RSV1-F1
#
_cell.length_a   1.000
_cell.length_b   1.000
_cell.length_c   1.000
_cell.angle_alpha   90.00
_cell.angle_beta   90.00
_cell.angle_gamma   90.00
#
_symmetry.space_group_name_H-M   'P 1'
#
loop_
_entity.id
_entity.type
_entity.pdbx_description
1 polymer ?
#
loop_
_entity_poly.entity_id
_entity_poly.type
_entity_poly.pdbx_seq_one_letter_code
_entity_poly.pdbx_strand_id
1 'polypeptide(L)'
;MLKNKIKLMDKYIIKEVSYPFILGVFIVTVILIGNYFFQLTDLIIVKKVPVPLVLQLLAYKIPSVMVETFPIAVLFATMTGIGRLNRENEITAIRMGGVSIFRLIIPLLVVGITVSGLTLILNEKIVPWANHQANNIIRETILKDAMPDPEEEVFFKGPQGRLFYVEEYDEKAGELRRVVIYELGQDQFPEVITAERGIIEENRWLLNSGIIHQYDEQGRVIFESKFQEMEIQLTDEMKELYGSQKSSSEMSREELGKRIALFKKSGINVDSLMVDYHLKLAEPLTALLFVLISVPLSLSGKESRTLNLIFTIVIVFLYYVILSFSRSFGKNYILPPLVAAWLPNLIFLLLGVALLFWRDSWQKIINKIFKILGISTAVFLLVLSLNTAGSAEEFRVNADYLDYDQSSGFIKIRGNIDGNYGQYYLKSEDIKIELADGSQRSLESAENIELLPGAISGCDFDSPHYYFDAERVVIKPEEYIKMYNIVFKELNGRLPLLYWPYLYISLKEENSNFVPSFGYHQQRGWFIKTKYFYNNRFDLPGNFYLDHYTISGSAGGIKQYFLNSSRQEAYLYYYTQQNKTDLPGLFNWEAELYHEADLGSWEEELSYFYQDYDDRIEIETGLDFYYNKQSRRSRINFDYEEEDYFEQNSRDQKDYGLDFYFYDRFFDSLTARVNYDRDYIRDPDDGLEREINRDLDLRYNPGGGWRSRLNYYDGERESPTDPLKSRQGGEFSISKRSGYYDFTFLLEQYSPRLTEDDQVNFSRLPELSLDYNPPGAFSYLGQLGRYYEDASGVEGYRIRGEAEYSDSFSLPLNSYLRVSQEFSSSAYQIEGREYDRIPNQQHSETGLRLRTNLGRSLTLRNNYTYREQWGYTPFEFDEVERKNELENELNYQISPYLDFDLEGGYDFLDYQYLPLEAYLDLNPTENWELKLGTRYDLNNMLFDDQLIFSSTYESERWEHRLGLEYDLNSSRLEEIDNQLIYELEGDWGWYLESNLSIDYDYDQQIREANIQLNKRFHCRELKFSYDYLREEFTVQYSIDLFPADPVGFTKTEDDLIFESRIEDRLKSGDL
;
A
#
# COMPACT_ATOMS: atom_id res chain seq x y z
N MET A 1 -39.80 48.21 -5.90
CA MET A 1 -38.56 48.72 -6.52
C MET A 1 -37.82 47.58 -7.25
N LEU A 2 -38.38 47.09 -8.36
CA LEU A 2 -37.75 46.07 -9.23
C LEU A 2 -37.71 46.64 -10.64
N LYS A 3 -36.63 47.36 -10.97
CA LYS A 3 -36.23 47.64 -12.34
C LYS A 3 -34.74 47.38 -12.44
N ASN A 4 -34.34 46.13 -12.69
CA ASN A 4 -32.99 45.83 -13.12
C ASN A 4 -33.06 44.79 -14.23
N LYS A 5 -32.84 45.26 -15.46
CA LYS A 5 -32.52 44.41 -16.61
C LYS A 5 -31.34 43.52 -16.21
N ILE A 6 -31.39 42.21 -16.50
CA ILE A 6 -30.26 41.29 -16.33
C ILE A 6 -29.04 41.95 -16.98
N LYS A 7 -27.99 42.22 -16.19
CA LYS A 7 -26.79 42.90 -16.70
C LYS A 7 -26.01 41.93 -17.58
N LEU A 8 -25.23 42.45 -18.53
CA LEU A 8 -24.41 41.62 -19.43
C LEU A 8 -23.48 40.68 -18.65
N MET A 9 -22.90 41.17 -17.55
CA MET A 9 -22.10 40.39 -16.59
C MET A 9 -22.88 39.21 -16.00
N ASP A 10 -24.14 39.41 -15.59
CA ASP A 10 -24.95 38.34 -15.01
C ASP A 10 -25.19 37.21 -16.04
N LYS A 11 -25.45 37.58 -17.31
CA LYS A 11 -25.60 36.60 -18.40
C LYS A 11 -24.30 35.86 -18.70
N TYR A 12 -23.18 36.57 -18.65
CA TYR A 12 -21.86 36.00 -18.91
C TYR A 12 -21.49 34.95 -17.86
N ILE A 13 -21.65 35.27 -16.57
CA ILE A 13 -21.38 34.33 -15.46
C ILE A 13 -22.28 33.10 -15.55
N ILE A 14 -23.58 33.27 -15.84
CA ILE A 14 -24.50 32.15 -15.99
C ILE A 14 -24.10 31.27 -17.19
N LYS A 15 -23.71 31.88 -18.32
CA LYS A 15 -23.24 31.14 -19.50
C LYS A 15 -22.00 30.31 -19.15
N GLU A 16 -21.07 30.88 -18.40
CA GLU A 16 -19.83 30.22 -18.00
C GLU A 16 -20.07 28.99 -17.12
N VAL A 17 -21.04 29.06 -16.21
CA VAL A 17 -21.40 27.93 -15.33
C VAL A 17 -22.28 26.90 -16.05
N SER A 18 -23.08 27.31 -17.03
CA SER A 18 -24.04 26.42 -17.68
C SER A 18 -23.41 25.24 -18.44
N TYR A 19 -22.25 25.44 -19.09
CA TYR A 19 -21.58 24.38 -19.83
C TYR A 19 -20.97 23.30 -18.92
N PRO A 20 -20.16 23.65 -17.90
CA PRO A 20 -19.71 22.71 -16.87
C PRO A 20 -20.86 22.01 -16.13
N PHE A 21 -22.01 22.67 -15.95
CA PHE A 21 -23.18 22.07 -15.30
C PHE A 21 -23.76 20.92 -16.13
N ILE A 22 -24.03 21.14 -17.42
CA ILE A 22 -24.55 20.08 -18.30
C ILE A 22 -23.57 18.91 -18.39
N LEU A 23 -22.28 19.21 -18.52
CA LEU A 23 -21.22 18.20 -18.56
C LEU A 23 -21.11 17.43 -17.23
N GLY A 24 -21.19 18.13 -16.09
CA GLY A 24 -21.18 17.52 -14.76
C GLY A 24 -22.39 16.63 -14.53
N VAL A 25 -23.58 17.06 -14.95
CA VAL A 25 -24.80 16.21 -14.92
C VAL A 25 -24.57 14.94 -15.73
N PHE A 26 -24.11 15.07 -16.97
CA PHE A 26 -23.89 13.90 -17.84
C PHE A 26 -22.89 12.91 -17.24
N ILE A 27 -21.70 13.38 -16.83
CA ILE A 27 -20.64 12.51 -16.31
C ILE A 27 -21.07 11.82 -15.02
N VAL A 28 -21.58 12.56 -14.04
CA VAL A 28 -21.94 12.01 -12.73
C VAL A 28 -23.13 11.06 -12.86
N THR A 29 -24.13 11.39 -13.70
CA THR A 29 -25.26 10.49 -13.96
C THR A 29 -24.80 9.19 -14.63
N VAL A 30 -23.86 9.23 -15.59
CA VAL A 30 -23.28 8.01 -16.20
C VAL A 30 -22.54 7.16 -15.16
N ILE A 31 -21.75 7.78 -14.29
CA ILE A 31 -21.02 7.07 -13.23
C ILE A 31 -21.99 6.37 -12.27
N LEU A 32 -23.00 7.09 -11.76
CA LEU A 32 -23.97 6.53 -10.80
C LEU A 32 -24.85 5.46 -11.44
N ILE A 33 -25.29 5.64 -12.69
CA ILE A 33 -26.02 4.61 -13.44
C ILE A 33 -25.14 3.38 -13.68
N GLY A 34 -23.84 3.55 -13.92
CA GLY A 34 -22.89 2.45 -14.07
C GLY A 34 -22.87 1.54 -12.83
N ASN A 35 -22.90 2.12 -11.63
CA ASN A 35 -23.01 1.36 -10.39
C ASN A 35 -24.32 0.54 -10.33
N TYR A 36 -25.46 1.15 -10.68
CA TYR A 36 -26.72 0.43 -10.77
C TYR A 36 -26.72 -0.68 -11.84
N PHE A 37 -26.02 -0.48 -12.96
CA PHE A 37 -25.85 -1.53 -13.97
C PHE A 37 -25.07 -2.72 -13.40
N PHE A 38 -23.96 -2.48 -12.69
CA PHE A 38 -23.19 -3.54 -12.04
C PHE A 38 -24.05 -4.33 -11.04
N GLN A 39 -24.80 -3.65 -10.17
CA GLN A 39 -25.71 -4.30 -9.21
C GLN A 39 -26.81 -5.15 -9.88
N LEU A 40 -27.21 -4.82 -11.11
CA LEU A 40 -28.23 -5.55 -11.87
C LEU A 40 -27.61 -6.61 -12.81
N THR A 41 -26.29 -6.78 -12.83
CA THR A 41 -25.59 -7.75 -13.69
C THR A 41 -25.98 -9.18 -13.35
N ASP A 42 -26.22 -9.47 -12.06
CA ASP A 42 -26.71 -10.78 -11.61
C ASP A 42 -28.07 -11.14 -12.21
N LEU A 43 -28.93 -10.15 -12.51
CA LEU A 43 -30.19 -10.40 -13.20
C LEU A 43 -29.97 -10.88 -14.63
N ILE A 44 -28.91 -10.44 -15.29
CA ILE A 44 -28.54 -10.85 -16.65
C ILE A 44 -27.84 -12.21 -16.63
N ILE A 45 -26.85 -12.38 -15.75
CA ILE A 45 -25.99 -13.58 -15.71
C ILE A 45 -26.69 -14.75 -15.03
N VAL A 46 -27.26 -14.53 -13.86
CA VAL A 46 -27.84 -15.60 -13.01
C VAL A 46 -29.30 -15.83 -13.36
N LYS A 47 -30.11 -14.77 -13.46
CA LYS A 47 -31.57 -14.87 -13.70
C LYS A 47 -31.96 -14.81 -15.19
N LYS A 48 -30.99 -14.66 -16.10
CA LYS A 48 -31.18 -14.64 -17.57
C LYS A 48 -32.24 -13.63 -18.06
N VAL A 49 -32.41 -12.51 -17.36
CA VAL A 49 -33.35 -11.46 -17.73
C VAL A 49 -32.90 -10.80 -19.05
N PRO A 50 -33.80 -10.57 -20.02
CA PRO A 50 -33.44 -9.92 -21.28
C PRO A 50 -32.80 -8.55 -21.05
N VAL A 51 -31.62 -8.33 -21.66
CA VAL A 51 -30.88 -7.05 -21.58
C VAL A 51 -31.74 -5.81 -21.89
N PRO A 52 -32.68 -5.81 -22.87
CA PRO A 52 -33.55 -4.67 -23.12
C PRO A 52 -34.41 -4.27 -21.91
N LEU A 53 -34.84 -5.24 -21.10
CA LEU A 53 -35.65 -4.99 -19.91
C LEU A 53 -34.82 -4.38 -18.78
N VAL A 54 -33.57 -4.82 -18.63
CA VAL A 54 -32.61 -4.22 -17.68
C VAL A 54 -32.27 -2.78 -18.10
N LEU A 55 -32.07 -2.52 -19.39
CA LEU A 55 -31.88 -1.16 -19.91
C LEU A 55 -33.11 -0.27 -19.69
N GLN A 56 -34.32 -0.83 -19.82
CA GLN A 56 -35.57 -0.11 -19.52
C GLN A 56 -35.69 0.21 -18.02
N LEU A 57 -35.32 -0.73 -17.14
CA LEU A 57 -35.28 -0.52 -15.69
C LEU A 57 -34.29 0.60 -15.32
N LEU A 58 -33.09 0.56 -15.90
CA LEU A 58 -32.09 1.63 -15.73
C LEU A 58 -32.60 2.98 -16.22
N ALA A 59 -33.30 3.02 -17.36
CA ALA A 59 -33.92 4.25 -17.87
C ALA A 59 -34.93 4.85 -16.87
N TYR A 60 -35.70 4.02 -16.17
CA TYR A 60 -36.61 4.47 -15.11
C TYR A 60 -35.90 4.92 -13.82
N LYS A 61 -34.64 4.52 -13.60
CA LYS A 61 -33.84 4.99 -12.46
C LYS A 61 -33.12 6.33 -12.71
N ILE A 62 -32.95 6.74 -13.97
CA ILE A 62 -32.30 8.01 -14.34
C ILE A 62 -32.87 9.22 -13.57
N PRO A 63 -34.20 9.43 -13.47
CA PRO A 63 -34.72 10.59 -12.75
C PRO A 63 -34.34 10.61 -11.27
N SER A 64 -34.25 9.44 -10.63
CA SER A 64 -33.81 9.32 -9.23
C SER A 64 -32.34 9.69 -9.09
N VAL A 65 -31.49 9.17 -9.99
CA VAL A 65 -30.06 9.50 -10.05
C VAL A 65 -29.82 10.99 -10.34
N MET A 66 -30.66 11.61 -11.17
CA MET A 66 -30.56 13.04 -11.47
C MET A 66 -30.83 13.93 -10.25
N VAL A 67 -31.72 13.51 -9.33
CA VAL A 67 -31.99 14.24 -8.08
C VAL A 67 -30.73 14.31 -7.21
N GLU A 68 -29.94 13.24 -7.17
CA GLU A 68 -28.65 13.19 -6.46
C GLU A 68 -27.53 13.89 -7.23
N THR A 69 -27.56 13.81 -8.57
CA THR A 69 -26.53 14.37 -9.44
C THR A 69 -26.61 15.91 -9.53
N PHE A 70 -27.80 16.50 -9.50
CA PHE A 70 -27.98 17.93 -9.71
C PHE A 70 -27.22 18.82 -8.72
N PRO A 71 -27.29 18.59 -7.40
CA PRO A 71 -26.46 19.33 -6.44
C PRO A 71 -24.95 19.20 -6.74
N ILE A 72 -24.47 17.97 -6.99
CA ILE A 72 -23.06 17.68 -7.28
C ILE A 72 -22.60 18.44 -8.54
N ALA A 73 -23.40 18.40 -9.60
CA ALA A 73 -23.11 19.08 -10.85
C ALA A 73 -23.09 20.61 -10.69
N VAL A 74 -23.96 21.20 -9.87
CA VAL A 74 -23.93 22.65 -9.59
C VAL A 74 -22.67 23.04 -8.83
N LEU A 75 -22.25 22.24 -7.85
CA LEU A 75 -21.01 22.47 -7.12
C LEU A 75 -19.82 22.47 -8.09
N PHE A 76 -19.67 21.40 -8.87
CA PHE A 76 -18.62 21.27 -9.87
C PHE A 76 -18.62 22.42 -10.87
N ALA A 77 -19.81 22.81 -11.34
CA ALA A 77 -19.95 23.83 -12.36
C ALA A 77 -19.60 25.23 -11.85
N THR A 78 -20.05 25.56 -10.65
CA THR A 78 -19.72 26.84 -10.02
C THR A 78 -18.25 26.91 -9.63
N MET A 79 -17.66 25.82 -9.14
CA MET A 79 -16.23 25.80 -8.82
C MET A 79 -15.35 25.94 -10.08
N THR A 80 -15.70 25.22 -11.15
CA THR A 80 -14.96 25.26 -12.41
C THR A 80 -15.13 26.60 -13.12
N GLY A 81 -16.37 27.10 -13.23
CA GLY A 81 -16.67 28.36 -13.91
C GLY A 81 -16.08 29.56 -13.19
N ILE A 82 -16.27 29.68 -11.87
CA ILE A 82 -15.70 30.79 -11.09
C ILE A 82 -14.18 30.65 -10.93
N GLY A 83 -13.67 29.42 -10.76
CA GLY A 83 -12.24 29.15 -10.73
C GLY A 83 -11.53 29.57 -12.02
N ARG A 84 -12.13 29.31 -13.20
CA ARG A 84 -11.60 29.78 -14.49
C ARG A 84 -11.53 31.31 -14.53
N LEU A 85 -12.64 31.98 -14.25
CA LEU A 85 -12.71 33.45 -14.26
C LEU A 85 -11.73 34.08 -13.26
N ASN A 86 -11.48 33.43 -12.12
CA ASN A 86 -10.52 33.91 -11.12
C ASN A 86 -9.07 33.72 -11.60
N ARG A 87 -8.73 32.56 -12.17
CA ARG A 87 -7.40 32.24 -12.70
C ARG A 87 -7.00 33.14 -13.86
N GLU A 88 -7.92 33.43 -14.76
CA GLU A 88 -7.72 34.34 -15.90
C GLU A 88 -7.81 35.83 -15.51
N ASN A 89 -7.89 36.14 -14.20
CA ASN A 89 -8.01 37.49 -13.65
C ASN A 89 -9.25 38.27 -14.11
N GLU A 90 -10.26 37.63 -14.73
CA GLU A 90 -11.51 38.27 -15.12
C GLU A 90 -12.29 38.77 -13.90
N ILE A 91 -12.34 37.98 -12.81
CA ILE A 91 -12.96 38.43 -11.55
C ILE A 91 -12.23 39.64 -10.96
N THR A 92 -10.91 39.64 -11.02
CA THR A 92 -10.08 40.77 -10.55
C THR A 92 -10.36 42.03 -11.37
N ALA A 93 -10.46 41.92 -12.70
CA ALA A 93 -10.83 43.02 -13.58
C ALA A 93 -12.25 43.55 -13.29
N ILE A 94 -13.23 42.66 -13.07
CA ILE A 94 -14.60 43.05 -12.71
C ILE A 94 -14.63 43.80 -11.36
N ARG A 95 -13.82 43.37 -10.39
CA ARG A 95 -13.68 44.05 -9.08
C ARG A 95 -13.02 45.41 -9.20
N MET A 96 -11.99 45.56 -10.04
CA MET A 96 -11.37 46.85 -10.33
C MET A 96 -12.36 47.83 -10.99
N GLY A 97 -13.38 47.32 -11.70
CA GLY A 97 -14.52 48.09 -12.20
C GLY A 97 -15.56 48.52 -11.16
N GLY A 98 -15.30 48.32 -9.87
CA GLY A 98 -16.16 48.76 -8.76
C GLY A 98 -17.29 47.78 -8.39
N VAL A 99 -17.29 46.56 -8.92
CA VAL A 99 -18.29 45.54 -8.59
C VAL A 99 -17.90 44.78 -7.32
N SER A 100 -18.80 44.74 -6.34
CA SER A 100 -18.56 43.98 -5.10
C SER A 100 -18.58 42.48 -5.33
N ILE A 101 -17.82 41.73 -4.52
CA ILE A 101 -17.78 40.26 -4.60
C ILE A 101 -19.16 39.65 -4.32
N PHE A 102 -19.90 40.20 -3.35
CA PHE A 102 -21.27 39.79 -3.04
C PHE A 102 -22.23 39.96 -4.22
N ARG A 103 -21.99 40.94 -5.09
CA ARG A 103 -22.79 41.13 -6.31
C ARG A 103 -22.53 40.05 -7.36
N LEU A 104 -21.33 39.45 -7.39
CA LEU A 104 -20.99 38.32 -8.28
C LEU A 104 -21.68 37.02 -7.89
N ILE A 105 -22.02 36.85 -6.61
CA ILE A 105 -22.68 35.65 -6.07
C ILE A 105 -24.17 35.61 -6.44
N ILE A 106 -24.83 36.76 -6.58
CA ILE A 106 -26.27 36.86 -6.87
C ILE A 106 -26.72 36.04 -8.10
N PRO A 107 -26.10 36.15 -9.29
CA PRO A 107 -26.51 35.32 -10.44
C PRO A 107 -26.33 33.82 -10.20
N LEU A 108 -25.34 33.42 -9.39
CA LEU A 108 -25.10 32.01 -9.04
C LEU A 108 -26.13 31.48 -8.05
N LEU A 109 -26.56 32.29 -7.07
CA LEU A 109 -27.65 31.93 -6.17
C LEU A 109 -28.96 31.74 -6.94
N VAL A 110 -29.21 32.55 -7.97
CA VAL A 110 -30.36 32.35 -8.85
C VAL A 110 -30.26 30.99 -9.57
N VAL A 111 -29.07 30.58 -10.03
CA VAL A 111 -28.84 29.24 -10.58
C VAL A 111 -29.10 28.15 -9.54
N GLY A 112 -28.55 28.29 -8.33
CA GLY A 112 -28.78 27.34 -7.22
C GLY A 112 -30.26 27.18 -6.87
N ILE A 113 -31.00 28.28 -6.72
CA ILE A 113 -32.45 28.27 -6.47
C ILE A 113 -33.20 27.60 -7.63
N THR A 114 -32.81 27.88 -8.86
CA THR A 114 -33.44 27.30 -10.06
C THR A 114 -33.23 25.78 -10.10
N VAL A 115 -32.01 25.31 -9.84
CA VAL A 115 -31.70 23.88 -9.81
C VAL A 115 -32.37 23.19 -8.64
N SER A 116 -32.34 23.78 -7.43
CA SER A 116 -33.09 23.26 -6.27
C SER A 116 -34.59 23.13 -6.56
N GLY A 117 -35.20 24.13 -7.22
CA GLY A 117 -36.59 24.07 -7.63
C GLY A 117 -36.86 22.95 -8.65
N LEU A 118 -35.95 22.75 -9.62
CA LEU A 118 -36.04 21.67 -10.59
C LEU A 118 -35.93 20.29 -9.91
N THR A 119 -34.96 20.13 -8.99
CA THR A 119 -34.78 18.91 -8.19
C THR A 119 -36.02 18.59 -7.36
N LEU A 120 -36.65 19.60 -6.76
CA LEU A 120 -37.89 19.43 -5.99
C LEU A 120 -39.04 18.93 -6.86
N ILE A 121 -39.21 19.50 -8.06
CA ILE A 121 -40.23 19.06 -9.02
C ILE A 121 -39.98 17.61 -9.46
N LEU A 122 -38.72 17.25 -9.71
CA LEU A 122 -38.34 15.87 -10.05
C LEU A 122 -38.66 14.91 -8.90
N ASN A 123 -38.24 15.22 -7.67
CA ASN A 123 -38.41 14.36 -6.50
C ASN A 123 -39.88 14.17 -6.08
N GLU A 124 -40.74 15.17 -6.35
CA GLU A 124 -42.15 15.12 -5.99
C GLU A 124 -43.03 14.41 -7.03
N LYS A 125 -42.74 14.57 -8.33
CA LYS A 125 -43.63 14.06 -9.40
C LYS A 125 -43.02 12.96 -10.25
N ILE A 126 -41.79 13.14 -10.72
CA ILE A 126 -41.20 12.27 -11.76
C ILE A 126 -40.55 11.05 -11.13
N VAL A 127 -39.80 11.23 -10.03
CA VAL A 127 -39.11 10.15 -9.34
C VAL A 127 -40.07 9.10 -8.76
N PRO A 128 -41.15 9.45 -8.03
CA PRO A 128 -42.08 8.46 -7.49
C PRO A 128 -42.74 7.62 -8.59
N TRP A 129 -43.17 8.26 -9.67
CA TRP A 129 -43.74 7.57 -10.83
C TRP A 129 -42.73 6.64 -11.50
N ALA A 130 -41.49 7.10 -11.73
CA ALA A 130 -40.47 6.30 -12.39
C ALA A 130 -39.99 5.12 -11.52
N ASN A 131 -39.81 5.34 -10.21
CA ASN A 131 -39.49 4.28 -9.26
C ASN A 131 -40.60 3.23 -9.16
N HIS A 132 -41.87 3.65 -9.23
CA HIS A 132 -43.00 2.73 -9.25
C HIS A 132 -42.99 1.86 -10.52
N GLN A 133 -42.73 2.44 -11.70
CA GLN A 133 -42.60 1.67 -12.94
C GLN A 133 -41.40 0.69 -12.88
N ALA A 134 -40.25 1.14 -12.36
CA ALA A 134 -39.08 0.28 -12.18
C ALA A 134 -39.37 -0.90 -11.23
N ASN A 135 -40.00 -0.64 -10.09
CA ASN A 135 -40.35 -1.67 -9.12
C ASN A 135 -41.44 -2.62 -9.64
N ASN A 136 -42.37 -2.14 -10.48
CA ASN A 136 -43.32 -3.02 -11.15
C ASN A 136 -42.65 -3.98 -12.13
N ILE A 137 -41.65 -3.53 -12.90
CA ILE A 137 -40.86 -4.42 -13.76
C ILE A 137 -40.12 -5.48 -12.92
N ILE A 138 -39.52 -5.09 -11.80
CA ILE A 138 -38.86 -6.01 -10.85
C ILE A 138 -39.87 -7.03 -10.32
N ARG A 139 -41.04 -6.58 -9.83
CA ARG A 139 -42.13 -7.42 -9.33
C ARG A 139 -42.67 -8.38 -10.41
N GLU A 140 -42.80 -7.94 -11.65
CA GLU A 140 -43.32 -8.77 -12.74
C GLU A 140 -42.30 -9.75 -13.31
N THR A 141 -41.00 -9.50 -13.17
CA THR A 141 -39.92 -10.28 -13.82
C THR A 141 -39.20 -11.23 -12.86
N ILE A 142 -38.95 -10.80 -11.62
CA ILE A 142 -38.16 -11.57 -10.64
C ILE A 142 -39.08 -12.37 -9.70
N LEU A 143 -40.19 -11.78 -9.27
CA LEU A 143 -41.13 -12.38 -8.31
C LEU A 143 -42.16 -13.32 -8.97
N LYS A 144 -42.18 -13.45 -10.31
CA LYS A 144 -43.04 -14.42 -11.01
C LYS A 144 -42.42 -15.80 -11.23
N ASP A 145 -41.10 -15.91 -11.35
CA ASP A 145 -40.39 -17.19 -11.53
C ASP A 145 -39.91 -17.83 -10.21
N ALA A 146 -39.92 -17.06 -9.13
CA ALA A 146 -39.89 -17.57 -7.76
C ALA A 146 -41.16 -17.04 -7.09
N MET A 147 -42.26 -17.78 -7.17
CA MET A 147 -43.47 -17.46 -6.40
C MET A 147 -43.08 -17.37 -4.92
N PRO A 148 -43.22 -16.21 -4.26
CA PRO A 148 -43.57 -16.23 -2.86
C PRO A 148 -45.00 -16.76 -2.79
N ASP A 149 -45.25 -17.65 -1.83
CA ASP A 149 -46.61 -18.05 -1.45
C ASP A 149 -47.52 -16.81 -1.26
N PRO A 150 -48.85 -16.95 -1.44
CA PRO A 150 -49.80 -15.90 -1.13
C PRO A 150 -49.51 -15.36 0.27
N GLU A 151 -49.18 -14.06 0.34
CA GLU A 151 -48.66 -13.36 1.52
C GLU A 151 -49.18 -13.94 2.85
N GLU A 152 -48.32 -14.70 3.53
CA GLU A 152 -48.56 -15.11 4.90
C GLU A 152 -48.40 -13.88 5.82
N GLU A 153 -49.39 -13.66 6.69
CA GLU A 153 -49.38 -12.72 7.82
C GLU A 153 -49.56 -11.21 7.49
N VAL A 154 -50.77 -10.81 7.10
CA VAL A 154 -51.12 -9.39 7.01
C VAL A 154 -51.68 -8.88 8.35
N PHE A 155 -50.88 -8.09 9.07
CA PHE A 155 -51.35 -7.28 10.21
C PHE A 155 -51.79 -5.90 9.73
N PHE A 156 -53.07 -5.58 9.90
CA PHE A 156 -53.56 -4.21 9.69
C PHE A 156 -54.58 -3.82 10.75
N LYS A 157 -54.53 -2.56 11.18
CA LYS A 157 -55.46 -2.05 12.19
C LYS A 157 -56.67 -1.44 11.51
N GLY A 158 -57.85 -1.98 11.79
CA GLY A 158 -59.11 -1.46 11.29
C GLY A 158 -59.77 -0.44 12.22
N PRO A 159 -60.98 0.02 11.87
CA PRO A 159 -61.72 1.03 12.63
C PRO A 159 -61.96 0.60 14.08
N GLN A 160 -62.17 1.56 14.98
CA GLN A 160 -62.54 1.35 16.39
C GLN A 160 -61.47 0.64 17.25
N GLY A 161 -60.20 0.65 16.82
CA GLY A 161 -59.10 0.07 17.61
C GLY A 161 -58.93 -1.44 17.43
N ARG A 162 -59.60 -2.04 16.45
CA ARG A 162 -59.48 -3.46 16.12
C ARG A 162 -58.21 -3.75 15.32
N LEU A 163 -57.41 -4.71 15.73
CA LEU A 163 -56.26 -5.22 14.98
C LEU A 163 -56.66 -6.50 14.27
N PHE A 164 -56.53 -6.55 12.95
CA PHE A 164 -56.82 -7.71 12.14
C PHE A 164 -55.51 -8.40 11.78
N TYR A 165 -55.51 -9.72 11.93
CA TYR A 165 -54.48 -10.64 11.50
C TYR A 165 -55.13 -11.65 10.57
N VAL A 166 -54.56 -11.81 9.37
CA VAL A 166 -55.02 -12.78 8.38
C VAL A 166 -53.81 -13.59 7.97
N GLU A 167 -53.91 -14.91 8.12
CA GLU A 167 -52.80 -15.81 7.86
C GLU A 167 -52.64 -16.11 6.36
N GLU A 168 -53.72 -16.30 5.61
CA GLU A 168 -53.67 -16.50 4.16
C GLU A 168 -54.80 -15.70 3.47
N TYR A 169 -54.49 -15.05 2.34
CA TYR A 169 -55.47 -14.36 1.50
C TYR A 169 -55.39 -14.83 0.04
N ASP A 170 -56.50 -15.32 -0.51
CA ASP A 170 -56.62 -15.70 -1.92
C ASP A 170 -57.30 -14.57 -2.71
N GLU A 171 -56.49 -13.78 -3.43
CA GLU A 171 -56.93 -12.63 -4.23
C GLU A 171 -57.89 -13.03 -5.37
N LYS A 172 -57.82 -14.26 -5.90
CA LYS A 172 -58.70 -14.71 -7.00
C LYS A 172 -60.07 -15.13 -6.50
N ALA A 173 -60.15 -15.65 -5.28
CA ALA A 173 -61.39 -16.11 -4.66
C ALA A 173 -62.04 -15.07 -3.72
N GLY A 174 -61.30 -14.05 -3.28
CA GLY A 174 -61.75 -13.11 -2.24
C GLY A 174 -61.92 -13.78 -0.86
N GLU A 175 -61.22 -14.89 -0.64
CA GLU A 175 -61.30 -15.74 0.56
C GLU A 175 -60.11 -15.47 1.50
N LEU A 176 -60.40 -15.26 2.77
CA LEU A 176 -59.48 -15.11 3.89
C LEU A 176 -59.47 -16.42 4.68
N ARG A 177 -58.31 -16.88 5.16
CA ARG A 177 -58.22 -18.07 6.02
C ARG A 177 -57.49 -17.74 7.31
N ARG A 178 -57.95 -18.35 8.40
CA ARG A 178 -57.40 -18.21 9.76
C ARG A 178 -57.28 -16.73 10.16
N VAL A 179 -58.43 -16.08 10.26
CA VAL A 179 -58.56 -14.66 10.64
C VAL A 179 -58.58 -14.53 12.15
N VAL A 180 -57.76 -13.64 12.71
CA VAL A 180 -57.77 -13.27 14.13
C VAL A 180 -57.97 -11.76 14.25
N ILE A 181 -58.89 -11.33 15.10
CA ILE A 181 -59.23 -9.93 15.32
C ILE A 181 -59.10 -9.64 16.81
N TYR A 182 -58.23 -8.70 17.15
CA TYR A 182 -58.08 -8.18 18.51
C TYR A 182 -58.86 -6.89 18.64
N GLU A 183 -59.88 -6.85 19.48
CA GLU A 183 -60.59 -5.62 19.83
C GLU A 183 -60.01 -5.04 21.11
N LEU A 184 -59.18 -4.00 20.96
CA LEU A 184 -58.44 -3.36 22.04
C LEU A 184 -59.33 -2.29 22.72
N GLY A 185 -59.87 -2.60 23.90
CA GLY A 185 -60.50 -1.61 24.78
C GLY A 185 -59.46 -0.72 25.50
N GLN A 186 -59.84 0.48 25.93
CA GLN A 186 -58.87 1.43 26.53
C GLN A 186 -58.28 0.98 27.88
N ASP A 187 -58.92 0.09 28.64
CA ASP A 187 -58.47 -0.37 29.97
C ASP A 187 -58.86 -1.84 30.30
N GLN A 188 -59.08 -2.69 29.28
CA GLN A 188 -59.42 -4.12 29.47
C GLN A 188 -58.56 -5.00 28.55
N PHE A 189 -58.31 -6.25 28.95
CA PHE A 189 -57.65 -7.24 28.08
C PHE A 189 -58.43 -7.38 26.76
N PRO A 190 -57.75 -7.52 25.60
CA PRO A 190 -58.41 -7.51 24.30
C PRO A 190 -59.38 -8.67 24.16
N GLU A 191 -60.56 -8.39 23.58
CA GLU A 191 -61.41 -9.45 23.04
C GLU A 191 -60.74 -10.00 21.78
N VAL A 192 -60.60 -11.32 21.70
CA VAL A 192 -59.97 -12.01 20.56
C VAL A 192 -61.02 -12.80 19.82
N ILE A 193 -61.27 -12.43 18.58
CA ILE A 193 -62.20 -13.10 17.67
C ILE A 193 -61.35 -13.90 16.68
N THR A 194 -61.48 -15.22 16.66
CA THR A 194 -60.85 -16.08 15.65
C THR A 194 -61.90 -16.61 14.68
N ALA A 195 -61.57 -16.78 13.40
CA ALA A 195 -62.44 -17.37 12.39
C ALA A 195 -61.62 -18.20 11.41
N GLU A 196 -62.10 -19.41 11.07
CA GLU A 196 -61.38 -20.29 10.14
C GLU A 196 -61.35 -19.76 8.72
N ARG A 197 -62.45 -19.11 8.28
CA ARG A 197 -62.59 -18.54 6.93
C ARG A 197 -63.29 -17.19 6.97
N GLY A 198 -63.00 -16.35 5.98
CA GLY A 198 -63.70 -15.10 5.74
C GLY A 198 -63.88 -14.85 4.26
N ILE A 199 -64.97 -14.23 3.83
CA ILE A 199 -65.18 -13.81 2.44
C ILE A 199 -65.32 -12.29 2.41
N ILE A 200 -64.55 -11.65 1.52
CA ILE A 200 -64.62 -10.21 1.29
C ILE A 200 -65.70 -9.93 0.23
N GLU A 201 -66.82 -9.34 0.65
CA GLU A 201 -67.80 -8.74 -0.25
C GLU A 201 -67.63 -7.22 -0.28
N GLU A 202 -68.13 -6.54 -1.32
CA GLU A 202 -67.79 -5.15 -1.67
C GLU A 202 -67.81 -4.12 -0.52
N ASN A 203 -68.56 -4.34 0.57
CA ASN A 203 -68.59 -3.47 1.75
C ASN A 203 -68.61 -4.22 3.11
N ARG A 204 -68.40 -5.54 3.13
CA ARG A 204 -68.51 -6.34 4.35
C ARG A 204 -67.64 -7.59 4.31
N TRP A 205 -67.13 -7.98 5.47
CA TRP A 205 -66.46 -9.25 5.70
C TRP A 205 -67.42 -10.22 6.34
N LEU A 206 -67.61 -11.37 5.71
CA LEU A 206 -68.38 -12.49 6.24
C LEU A 206 -67.39 -13.49 6.81
N LEU A 207 -67.25 -13.53 8.13
CA LEU A 207 -66.41 -14.49 8.83
C LEU A 207 -67.21 -15.74 9.15
N ASN A 208 -66.68 -16.91 8.81
CA ASN A 208 -67.32 -18.20 8.99
C ASN A 208 -66.55 -19.06 9.99
N SER A 209 -67.30 -19.78 10.83
CA SER A 209 -66.78 -20.71 11.83
C SER A 209 -65.72 -20.09 12.74
N GLY A 210 -66.17 -19.26 13.70
CA GLY A 210 -65.28 -18.54 14.59
C GLY A 210 -65.65 -18.58 16.07
N ILE A 211 -64.72 -18.15 16.91
CA ILE A 211 -64.81 -18.15 18.37
C ILE A 211 -64.41 -16.76 18.88
N ILE A 212 -65.19 -16.22 19.82
CA ILE A 212 -64.91 -14.99 20.54
C ILE A 212 -64.41 -15.36 21.93
N HIS A 213 -63.22 -14.93 22.30
CA HIS A 213 -62.66 -15.05 23.65
C HIS A 213 -62.54 -13.66 24.30
N GLN A 214 -63.09 -13.52 25.50
CA GLN A 214 -62.81 -12.38 26.37
C GLN A 214 -61.97 -12.84 27.56
N TYR A 215 -60.99 -12.02 27.95
CA TYR A 215 -60.04 -12.34 29.01
C TYR A 215 -60.17 -11.36 30.18
N ASP A 216 -59.92 -11.82 31.40
CA ASP A 216 -59.79 -10.97 32.59
C ASP A 216 -58.41 -10.27 32.67
N GLU A 217 -58.23 -9.38 33.65
CA GLU A 217 -56.96 -8.68 33.92
C GLU A 217 -55.78 -9.63 34.27
N GLN A 218 -56.03 -10.93 34.51
CA GLN A 218 -55.02 -11.95 34.73
C GLN A 218 -54.81 -12.87 33.50
N GLY A 219 -55.42 -12.56 32.35
CA GLY A 219 -55.28 -13.32 31.10
C GLY A 219 -56.08 -14.61 31.05
N ARG A 220 -57.08 -14.81 31.92
CA ARG A 220 -57.95 -16.01 31.92
C ARG A 220 -59.22 -15.76 31.10
N VAL A 221 -59.64 -16.76 30.33
CA VAL A 221 -60.87 -16.69 29.52
C VAL A 221 -62.08 -16.63 30.44
N ILE A 222 -62.79 -15.50 30.44
CA ILE A 222 -64.02 -15.28 31.22
C ILE A 222 -65.29 -15.50 30.40
N PHE A 223 -65.18 -15.43 29.07
CA PHE A 223 -66.30 -15.66 28.14
C PHE A 223 -65.78 -16.24 26.83
N GLU A 224 -66.40 -17.35 26.39
CA GLU A 224 -66.18 -17.99 25.08
C GLU A 224 -67.52 -18.14 24.36
N SER A 225 -67.62 -17.65 23.12
CA SER A 225 -68.81 -17.81 22.28
C SER A 225 -68.46 -18.20 20.86
N LYS A 226 -69.17 -19.19 20.31
CA LYS A 226 -68.94 -19.70 18.93
C LYS A 226 -69.98 -19.15 17.98
N PHE A 227 -69.55 -18.68 16.81
CA PHE A 227 -70.44 -18.22 15.74
C PHE A 227 -70.18 -18.99 14.43
N GLN A 228 -71.25 -19.21 13.67
CA GLN A 228 -71.16 -19.82 12.34
C GLN A 228 -70.93 -18.77 11.25
N GLU A 229 -71.48 -17.58 11.43
CA GLU A 229 -71.37 -16.45 10.50
C GLU A 229 -71.37 -15.14 11.30
N MET A 230 -70.40 -14.25 11.04
CA MET A 230 -70.29 -12.92 11.63
C MET A 230 -69.99 -11.90 10.53
N GLU A 231 -70.72 -10.78 10.52
CA GLU A 231 -70.55 -9.71 9.55
C GLU A 231 -69.78 -8.52 10.15
N ILE A 232 -68.70 -8.08 9.48
CA ILE A 232 -67.94 -6.87 9.83
C ILE A 232 -68.00 -5.88 8.67
N GLN A 233 -68.50 -4.67 8.91
CA GLN A 233 -68.57 -3.63 7.88
C GLN A 233 -67.19 -3.01 7.62
N LEU A 234 -66.80 -2.95 6.34
CA LEU A 234 -65.58 -2.28 5.90
C LEU A 234 -65.86 -0.80 5.62
N THR A 235 -65.04 0.10 6.18
CA THR A 235 -65.05 1.52 5.79
C THR A 235 -64.17 1.72 4.54
N ASP A 236 -64.45 2.72 3.71
CA ASP A 236 -63.69 3.01 2.47
C ASP A 236 -62.17 3.18 2.69
N GLU A 237 -61.73 3.52 3.90
CA GLU A 237 -60.31 3.61 4.30
C GLU A 237 -59.57 2.24 4.28
N MET A 238 -60.28 1.11 4.38
CA MET A 238 -59.67 -0.23 4.36
C MET A 238 -59.38 -0.73 2.93
N LYS A 239 -60.07 -0.22 1.89
CA LYS A 239 -59.85 -0.62 0.49
C LYS A 239 -58.51 -0.16 -0.08
N GLU A 240 -57.95 0.95 0.43
CA GLU A 240 -56.63 1.47 0.04
C GLU A 240 -55.46 0.66 0.62
N LEU A 241 -55.70 -0.18 1.64
CA LEU A 241 -54.65 -0.98 2.29
C LEU A 241 -54.34 -2.30 1.55
N TYR A 242 -55.28 -2.82 0.73
CA TYR A 242 -55.12 -4.09 0.00
C TYR A 242 -54.45 -3.97 -1.37
N GLY A 243 -54.22 -2.74 -1.88
CA GLY A 243 -53.76 -2.52 -3.24
C GLY A 243 -52.42 -1.78 -3.32
N SER A 244 -51.32 -2.51 -3.50
CA SER A 244 -49.94 -2.04 -3.72
C SER A 244 -49.20 -1.47 -2.50
N GLN A 245 -48.31 -2.28 -1.91
CA GLN A 245 -47.31 -1.81 -0.95
C GLN A 245 -46.21 -0.99 -1.66
N LYS A 246 -46.54 0.25 -2.06
CA LYS A 246 -45.53 1.21 -2.53
C LYS A 246 -44.52 1.48 -1.41
N SER A 247 -43.23 1.43 -1.72
CA SER A 247 -42.16 1.85 -0.81
C SER A 247 -42.13 3.39 -0.66
N SER A 248 -41.43 3.93 0.34
CA SER A 248 -41.32 5.39 0.54
C SER A 248 -40.68 6.11 -0.66
N SER A 249 -39.86 5.43 -1.46
CA SER A 249 -39.25 5.97 -2.69
C SER A 249 -40.19 6.00 -3.90
N GLU A 250 -41.30 5.25 -3.85
CA GLU A 250 -42.39 5.22 -4.84
C GLU A 250 -43.51 6.22 -4.52
N MET A 251 -43.42 6.91 -3.38
CA MET A 251 -44.43 7.86 -2.91
C MET A 251 -43.97 9.31 -3.09
N SER A 252 -44.90 10.15 -3.54
CA SER A 252 -44.82 11.60 -3.40
C SER A 252 -44.91 12.01 -1.92
N ARG A 253 -44.50 13.23 -1.59
CA ARG A 253 -44.61 13.73 -0.22
C ARG A 253 -46.07 13.81 0.23
N GLU A 254 -46.99 14.14 -0.68
CA GLU A 254 -48.43 14.12 -0.39
C GLU A 254 -48.94 12.72 -0.03
N GLU A 255 -48.63 11.70 -0.83
CA GLU A 255 -49.00 10.30 -0.56
C GLU A 255 -48.38 9.81 0.75
N LEU A 256 -47.09 10.12 0.99
CA LEU A 256 -46.38 9.75 2.21
C LEU A 256 -47.00 10.42 3.45
N GLY A 257 -47.42 11.68 3.34
CA GLY A 257 -48.12 12.41 4.40
C GLY A 257 -49.47 11.80 4.77
N LYS A 258 -50.26 11.38 3.77
CA LYS A 258 -51.53 10.65 3.99
C LYS A 258 -51.27 9.33 4.71
N ARG A 259 -50.24 8.58 4.29
CA ARG A 259 -49.85 7.31 4.94
C ARG A 259 -49.36 7.49 6.37
N ILE A 260 -48.55 8.51 6.65
CA ILE A 260 -48.12 8.86 8.01
C ILE A 260 -49.32 9.19 8.89
N ALA A 261 -50.30 9.95 8.38
CA ALA A 261 -51.51 10.28 9.14
C ALA A 261 -52.34 9.03 9.47
N LEU A 262 -52.44 8.10 8.52
CA LEU A 262 -53.10 6.80 8.70
C LEU A 262 -52.38 5.95 9.77
N PHE A 263 -51.08 5.72 9.61
CA PHE A 263 -50.28 4.90 10.54
C PHE A 263 -50.22 5.48 11.95
N LYS A 264 -50.16 6.81 12.07
CA LYS A 264 -50.20 7.51 13.36
C LYS A 264 -51.57 7.36 14.06
N LYS A 265 -52.68 7.41 13.32
CA LYS A 265 -54.02 7.09 13.85
C LYS A 265 -54.12 5.62 14.29
N SER A 266 -53.39 4.74 13.62
CA SER A 266 -53.33 3.31 13.95
C SER A 266 -52.35 2.98 15.10
N GLY A 267 -51.63 3.95 15.66
CA GLY A 267 -50.66 3.72 16.74
C GLY A 267 -49.37 3.04 16.30
N ILE A 268 -49.11 2.98 14.99
CA ILE A 268 -47.84 2.49 14.42
C ILE A 268 -46.81 3.61 14.49
N ASN A 269 -45.57 3.28 14.86
CA ASN A 269 -44.49 4.27 14.84
C ASN A 269 -44.21 4.70 13.40
N VAL A 270 -44.20 6.02 13.18
CA VAL A 270 -44.07 6.66 11.87
C VAL A 270 -42.77 7.45 11.72
N ASP A 271 -41.85 7.43 12.70
CA ASP A 271 -40.67 8.29 12.71
C ASP A 271 -39.75 8.02 11.51
N SER A 272 -39.58 6.75 11.13
CA SER A 272 -38.83 6.36 9.91
C SER A 272 -39.44 6.96 8.64
N LEU A 273 -40.77 6.97 8.53
CA LEU A 273 -41.50 7.60 7.41
C LEU A 273 -41.45 9.13 7.49
N MET A 274 -41.47 9.71 8.69
CA MET A 274 -41.34 11.15 8.91
C MET A 274 -39.97 11.67 8.50
N VAL A 275 -38.88 10.91 8.72
CA VAL A 275 -37.54 11.25 8.22
C VAL A 275 -37.56 11.36 6.70
N ASP A 276 -38.06 10.34 6.00
CA ASP A 276 -38.16 10.35 4.54
C ASP A 276 -39.08 11.49 4.04
N TYR A 277 -40.17 11.81 4.75
CA TYR A 277 -41.05 12.94 4.46
C TYR A 277 -40.36 14.31 4.53
N HIS A 278 -39.43 14.48 5.48
CA HIS A 278 -38.62 15.70 5.58
C HIS A 278 -37.48 15.73 4.56
N LEU A 279 -36.86 14.59 4.26
CA LEU A 279 -35.79 14.48 3.25
C LEU A 279 -36.27 14.87 1.84
N LYS A 280 -37.53 14.57 1.50
CA LYS A 280 -38.18 15.04 0.25
C LYS A 280 -38.07 16.56 0.03
N LEU A 281 -37.95 17.36 1.10
CA LEU A 281 -37.70 18.79 1.03
C LEU A 281 -36.25 19.20 1.27
N ALA A 282 -35.53 18.47 2.12
CA ALA A 282 -34.16 18.82 2.48
C ALA A 282 -33.19 18.58 1.32
N GLU A 283 -33.26 17.44 0.63
CA GLU A 283 -32.33 17.07 -0.45
C GLU A 283 -32.33 18.05 -1.63
N PRO A 284 -33.48 18.58 -2.10
CA PRO A 284 -33.46 19.58 -3.18
C PRO A 284 -32.72 20.87 -2.81
N LEU A 285 -32.69 21.27 -1.53
CA LEU A 285 -32.04 22.50 -1.08
C LEU A 285 -30.51 22.42 -1.09
N THR A 286 -29.92 21.23 -1.18
CA THR A 286 -28.48 21.01 -1.20
C THR A 286 -27.79 21.75 -2.35
N ALA A 287 -28.42 21.83 -3.52
CA ALA A 287 -27.84 22.54 -4.67
C ALA A 287 -27.58 24.02 -4.36
N LEU A 288 -28.48 24.68 -3.62
CA LEU A 288 -28.29 26.06 -3.17
C LEU A 288 -27.14 26.20 -2.16
N LEU A 289 -27.04 25.26 -1.22
CA LEU A 289 -25.97 25.27 -0.21
C LEU A 289 -24.59 25.06 -0.83
N PHE A 290 -24.51 24.18 -1.82
CA PHE A 290 -23.28 23.94 -2.56
C PHE A 290 -22.82 25.18 -3.34
N VAL A 291 -23.74 25.96 -3.92
CA VAL A 291 -23.38 27.28 -4.48
C VAL A 291 -22.82 28.23 -3.42
N LEU A 292 -23.40 28.25 -2.21
CA LEU A 292 -22.93 29.14 -1.13
C LEU A 292 -21.50 28.80 -0.68
N ILE A 293 -21.09 27.54 -0.78
CA ILE A 293 -19.76 27.06 -0.38
C ILE A 293 -18.75 27.15 -1.53
N SER A 294 -19.13 26.76 -2.75
CA SER A 294 -18.20 26.74 -3.89
C SER A 294 -17.67 28.12 -4.24
N VAL A 295 -18.53 29.14 -4.18
CA VAL A 295 -18.19 30.49 -4.62
C VAL A 295 -17.06 31.10 -3.79
N PRO A 296 -17.12 31.19 -2.44
CA PRO A 296 -16.00 31.70 -1.66
C PRO A 296 -14.73 30.85 -1.83
N LEU A 297 -14.84 29.52 -1.92
CA LEU A 297 -13.68 28.64 -2.10
C LEU A 297 -12.96 28.90 -3.44
N SER A 298 -13.71 28.96 -4.55
CA SER A 298 -13.11 29.20 -5.87
C SER A 298 -12.57 30.61 -6.06
N LEU A 299 -13.00 31.56 -5.23
CA LEU A 299 -12.47 32.93 -5.20
C LEU A 299 -11.21 33.07 -4.32
N SER A 300 -10.90 32.07 -3.50
CA SER A 300 -9.86 32.16 -2.44
C SER A 300 -8.46 31.73 -2.89
N GLY A 301 -8.22 31.41 -4.16
CA GLY A 301 -6.87 31.11 -4.65
C GLY A 301 -6.78 31.03 -6.18
N LYS A 302 -5.59 31.23 -6.73
CA LYS A 302 -5.27 30.96 -8.15
C LYS A 302 -4.84 29.49 -8.32
N GLU A 303 -5.64 28.59 -7.79
CA GLU A 303 -5.26 27.18 -7.72
C GLU A 303 -5.47 26.44 -9.05
N SER A 304 -4.78 25.31 -9.19
CA SER A 304 -4.83 24.46 -10.37
C SER A 304 -6.25 23.94 -10.62
N ARG A 305 -6.55 23.54 -11.86
CA ARG A 305 -7.83 22.92 -12.23
C ARG A 305 -8.13 21.67 -11.39
N THR A 306 -7.08 20.97 -10.94
CA THR A 306 -7.13 19.75 -10.15
C THR A 306 -7.63 19.99 -8.72
N LEU A 307 -7.21 21.07 -8.06
CA LEU A 307 -7.62 21.35 -6.67
C LEU A 307 -9.11 21.66 -6.54
N ASN A 308 -9.70 22.39 -7.50
CA ASN A 308 -11.15 22.60 -7.53
C ASN A 308 -11.95 21.28 -7.68
N LEU A 309 -11.38 20.31 -8.40
CA LEU A 309 -11.98 18.99 -8.56
C LEU A 309 -11.88 18.18 -7.26
N ILE A 310 -10.73 18.20 -6.58
CA ILE A 310 -10.53 17.55 -5.27
C ILE A 310 -11.52 18.11 -4.24
N PHE A 311 -11.65 19.43 -4.12
CA PHE A 311 -12.62 20.04 -3.20
C PHE A 311 -14.06 19.66 -3.53
N THR A 312 -14.42 19.59 -4.82
CA THR A 312 -15.76 19.15 -5.22
C THR A 312 -16.05 17.75 -4.69
N ILE A 313 -15.10 16.81 -4.84
CA ILE A 313 -15.25 15.43 -4.36
C ILE A 313 -15.36 15.39 -2.84
N VAL A 314 -14.46 16.06 -2.11
CA VAL A 314 -14.43 16.05 -0.64
C VAL A 314 -15.71 16.65 -0.04
N ILE A 315 -16.20 17.77 -0.57
CA ILE A 315 -17.40 18.45 -0.06
C ILE A 315 -18.65 17.58 -0.31
N VAL A 316 -18.76 16.99 -1.49
CA VAL A 316 -19.86 16.08 -1.84
C VAL A 316 -19.85 14.88 -0.91
N PHE A 317 -18.67 14.28 -0.75
CA PHE A 317 -18.46 13.12 0.09
C PHE A 317 -18.86 13.40 1.56
N LEU A 318 -18.36 14.48 2.16
CA LEU A 318 -18.69 14.86 3.53
C LEU A 318 -20.20 15.11 3.73
N TYR A 319 -20.85 15.76 2.76
CA TYR A 319 -22.29 16.01 2.82
C TYR A 319 -23.09 14.70 2.89
N TYR A 320 -22.80 13.75 2.01
CA TYR A 320 -23.53 12.48 1.95
C TYR A 320 -23.22 11.57 3.13
N VAL A 321 -22.01 11.60 3.70
CA VAL A 321 -21.72 10.89 4.96
C VAL A 321 -22.55 11.45 6.11
N ILE A 322 -22.54 12.77 6.29
CA ILE A 322 -23.33 13.42 7.36
C ILE A 322 -24.82 13.15 7.15
N LEU A 323 -25.30 13.14 5.90
CA LEU A 323 -26.68 12.77 5.56
C LEU A 323 -26.99 11.32 5.95
N SER A 324 -26.11 10.36 5.64
CA SER A 324 -26.29 8.95 5.98
C SER A 324 -26.34 8.72 7.49
N PHE A 325 -25.42 9.31 8.26
CA PHE A 325 -25.43 9.24 9.72
C PHE A 325 -26.67 9.89 10.32
N SER A 326 -27.01 11.11 9.86
CA SER A 326 -28.19 11.83 10.36
C SER A 326 -29.48 11.07 10.06
N ARG A 327 -29.60 10.49 8.86
CA ARG A 327 -30.74 9.65 8.46
C ARG A 327 -30.82 8.38 9.30
N SER A 328 -29.70 7.69 9.52
CA SER A 328 -29.63 6.49 10.36
C SER A 328 -30.07 6.79 11.79
N PHE A 329 -29.53 7.85 12.40
CA PHE A 329 -29.93 8.29 13.75
C PHE A 329 -31.39 8.73 13.83
N GLY A 330 -31.95 9.32 12.76
CA GLY A 330 -33.37 9.63 12.69
C GLY A 330 -34.26 8.39 12.60
N LYS A 331 -33.86 7.39 11.80
CA LYS A 331 -34.61 6.13 11.65
C LYS A 331 -34.52 5.24 12.89
N ASN A 332 -33.43 5.34 13.65
CA ASN A 332 -33.18 4.61 14.89
C ASN A 332 -33.59 5.39 16.16
N TYR A 333 -34.42 6.44 16.01
CA TYR A 333 -35.02 7.20 17.12
C TYR A 333 -34.03 7.97 18.03
N ILE A 334 -32.76 8.10 17.63
CA ILE A 334 -31.74 8.85 18.37
C ILE A 334 -31.95 10.36 18.18
N LEU A 335 -32.30 10.77 16.95
CA LEU A 335 -32.58 12.16 16.61
C LEU A 335 -34.04 12.34 16.22
N PRO A 336 -34.69 13.46 16.60
CA PRO A 336 -36.02 13.79 16.09
C PRO A 336 -36.03 13.82 14.56
N PRO A 337 -37.06 13.27 13.87
CA PRO A 337 -37.09 13.16 12.42
C PRO A 337 -36.83 14.47 11.65
N LEU A 338 -37.32 15.58 12.20
CA LEU A 338 -37.08 16.92 11.66
C LEU A 338 -35.59 17.30 11.73
N VAL A 339 -34.93 17.05 12.86
CA VAL A 339 -33.51 17.38 13.05
C VAL A 339 -32.67 16.48 12.15
N ALA A 340 -32.93 15.17 12.16
CA ALA A 340 -32.22 14.19 11.34
C ALA A 340 -32.19 14.55 9.84
N ALA A 341 -33.32 14.98 9.28
CA ALA A 341 -33.39 15.34 7.86
C ALA A 341 -32.74 16.69 7.52
N TRP A 342 -32.76 17.66 8.44
CA TRP A 342 -32.29 19.04 8.18
C TRP A 342 -30.88 19.32 8.69
N LEU A 343 -30.32 18.48 9.56
CA LEU A 343 -29.00 18.65 10.16
C LEU A 343 -27.87 18.83 9.14
N PRO A 344 -27.75 18.02 8.06
CA PRO A 344 -26.70 18.20 7.07
C PRO A 344 -26.79 19.58 6.39
N ASN A 345 -28.01 20.00 6.05
CA ASN A 345 -28.27 21.30 5.44
C ASN A 345 -27.93 22.46 6.38
N LEU A 346 -28.23 22.36 7.68
CA LEU A 346 -27.90 23.39 8.65
C LEU A 346 -26.39 23.56 8.81
N ILE A 347 -25.64 22.45 8.89
CA ILE A 347 -24.18 22.47 8.99
C ILE A 347 -23.58 23.16 7.75
N PHE A 348 -23.98 22.74 6.55
CA PHE A 348 -23.44 23.30 5.31
C PHE A 348 -23.88 24.75 5.06
N LEU A 349 -25.07 25.14 5.52
CA LEU A 349 -25.50 26.54 5.51
C LEU A 349 -24.60 27.41 6.40
N LEU A 350 -24.34 26.97 7.64
CA LEU A 350 -23.47 27.69 8.57
C LEU A 350 -22.03 27.80 8.03
N LEU A 351 -21.52 26.70 7.45
CA LEU A 351 -20.20 26.69 6.81
C LEU A 351 -20.13 27.65 5.61
N GLY A 352 -21.10 27.60 4.70
CA GLY A 352 -21.15 28.49 3.54
C GLY A 352 -21.20 29.97 3.95
N VAL A 353 -22.01 30.31 4.96
CA VAL A 353 -22.08 31.67 5.51
C VAL A 353 -20.76 32.07 6.18
N ALA A 354 -20.16 31.20 6.98
CA ALA A 354 -18.88 31.48 7.64
C ALA A 354 -17.75 31.74 6.62
N LEU A 355 -17.68 30.94 5.56
CA LEU A 355 -16.72 31.11 4.46
C LEU A 355 -16.91 32.43 3.70
N LEU A 356 -18.15 32.90 3.55
CA LEU A 356 -18.44 34.20 2.93
C LEU A 356 -17.98 35.40 3.78
N PHE A 357 -18.04 35.31 5.11
CA PHE A 357 -17.73 36.42 6.02
C PHE A 357 -16.28 36.43 6.54
N TRP A 358 -15.62 35.28 6.67
CA TRP A 358 -14.27 35.17 7.25
C TRP A 358 -13.15 34.84 6.25
N ARG A 359 -13.38 35.11 4.96
CA ARG A 359 -12.48 34.78 3.84
C ARG A 359 -10.98 35.02 4.11
N ASP A 360 -10.61 36.21 4.61
CA ASP A 360 -9.21 36.61 4.74
C ASP A 360 -8.47 35.88 5.90
N SER A 361 -9.21 35.32 6.86
CA SER A 361 -8.67 34.54 7.98
C SER A 361 -8.55 33.05 7.67
N TRP A 362 -9.47 32.49 6.87
CA TRP A 362 -9.49 31.07 6.54
C TRP A 362 -8.39 30.65 5.57
N GLN A 363 -7.87 31.51 4.68
CA GLN A 363 -6.71 31.16 3.83
C GLN A 363 -5.47 30.74 4.64
N LYS A 364 -5.20 31.44 5.75
CA LYS A 364 -4.07 31.10 6.65
C LYS A 364 -4.31 29.78 7.38
N ILE A 365 -5.57 29.48 7.70
CA ILE A 365 -5.98 28.24 8.34
C ILE A 365 -5.98 27.08 7.34
N ILE A 366 -6.47 27.28 6.11
CA ILE A 366 -6.50 26.28 5.02
C ILE A 366 -5.09 25.91 4.59
N ASN A 367 -4.15 26.85 4.41
CA ASN A 367 -2.76 26.47 4.09
C ASN A 367 -2.07 25.71 5.24
N LYS A 368 -2.48 25.94 6.49
CA LYS A 368 -1.98 25.23 7.66
C LYS A 368 -2.68 23.87 7.84
N ILE A 369 -3.96 23.80 7.50
CA ILE A 369 -4.77 22.59 7.46
C ILE A 369 -4.34 21.72 6.28
N PHE A 370 -4.03 22.20 5.08
CA PHE A 370 -3.54 21.36 3.98
C PHE A 370 -2.21 20.67 4.30
N LYS A 371 -1.36 21.33 5.09
CA LYS A 371 -0.15 20.69 5.66
C LYS A 371 -0.46 19.61 6.72
N ILE A 372 -1.67 19.62 7.29
CA ILE A 372 -2.13 18.70 8.35
C ILE A 372 -3.18 17.69 7.82
N LEU A 373 -3.86 17.99 6.70
CA LEU A 373 -5.03 17.28 6.17
C LEU A 373 -4.65 16.37 5.00
N GLY A 374 -3.44 16.53 4.42
CA GLY A 374 -2.80 15.44 3.67
C GLY A 374 -2.69 14.16 4.51
N ILE A 375 -2.39 14.33 5.80
CA ILE A 375 -2.35 13.24 6.79
C ILE A 375 -3.77 12.75 7.15
N SER A 376 -4.80 13.60 7.07
CA SER A 376 -6.17 13.22 7.46
C SER A 376 -7.06 12.70 6.32
N THR A 377 -6.74 12.94 5.05
CA THR A 377 -7.41 12.28 3.91
C THR A 377 -6.96 10.83 3.75
N ALA A 378 -5.73 10.50 4.14
CA ALA A 378 -5.26 9.13 4.30
C ALA A 378 -6.11 8.40 5.35
N VAL A 379 -6.28 9.02 6.53
CA VAL A 379 -7.12 8.48 7.64
C VAL A 379 -8.61 8.34 7.26
N PHE A 380 -9.14 9.19 6.37
CA PHE A 380 -10.55 9.13 5.98
C PHE A 380 -10.82 8.09 4.86
N LEU A 381 -9.90 7.91 3.92
CA LEU A 381 -9.99 6.84 2.91
C LEU A 381 -9.80 5.44 3.53
N LEU A 382 -9.02 5.36 4.61
CA LEU A 382 -8.86 4.22 5.51
C LEU A 382 -10.18 3.72 6.15
N VAL A 383 -11.18 4.60 6.28
CA VAL A 383 -12.50 4.25 6.86
C VAL A 383 -13.46 3.66 5.81
N LEU A 384 -13.12 3.73 4.51
CA LEU A 384 -13.96 3.24 3.40
C LEU A 384 -13.50 1.93 2.77
N SER A 385 -12.32 1.41 3.13
CA SER A 385 -11.78 0.15 2.62
C SER A 385 -12.07 -1.07 3.51
N LEU A 386 -12.73 -0.89 4.66
CA LEU A 386 -13.13 -1.99 5.54
C LEU A 386 -14.39 -2.68 4.98
N ASN A 387 -14.18 -3.63 4.06
CA ASN A 387 -14.98 -4.84 3.90
C ASN A 387 -14.27 -5.78 2.91
N THR A 388 -13.31 -6.54 3.40
CA THR A 388 -12.88 -7.80 2.77
C THR A 388 -13.05 -8.90 3.80
N ALA A 389 -13.98 -9.81 3.53
CA ALA A 389 -14.24 -10.99 4.34
C ALA A 389 -13.05 -11.96 4.25
N GLY A 390 -12.47 -12.33 5.40
CA GLY A 390 -11.57 -13.47 5.54
C GLY A 390 -12.34 -14.79 5.47
N SER A 391 -11.65 -15.90 5.23
CA SER A 391 -12.24 -17.24 5.25
C SER A 391 -12.21 -17.83 6.65
N ALA A 392 -13.38 -18.11 7.22
CA ALA A 392 -13.54 -18.58 8.59
C ALA A 392 -12.79 -19.88 8.88
N GLU A 393 -11.95 -19.87 9.93
CA GLU A 393 -11.28 -21.06 10.47
C GLU A 393 -12.30 -22.05 11.10
N GLU A 394 -12.07 -23.36 10.94
CA GLU A 394 -12.99 -24.38 11.47
C GLU A 394 -12.85 -24.59 12.99
N PHE A 395 -13.99 -24.63 13.70
CA PHE A 395 -14.09 -24.97 15.13
C PHE A 395 -14.71 -26.36 15.32
N ARG A 396 -13.93 -27.32 15.87
CA ARG A 396 -14.35 -28.73 16.06
C ARG A 396 -14.32 -29.11 17.54
N VAL A 397 -15.41 -29.65 18.08
CA VAL A 397 -15.50 -29.97 19.51
C VAL A 397 -16.28 -31.26 19.77
N ASN A 398 -15.79 -32.06 20.72
CA ASN A 398 -16.48 -33.21 21.32
C ASN A 398 -17.00 -32.81 22.70
N ALA A 399 -18.24 -33.17 23.02
CA ALA A 399 -18.84 -32.84 24.31
C ALA A 399 -19.97 -33.80 24.71
N ASP A 400 -20.25 -33.83 26.01
CA ASP A 400 -21.32 -34.67 26.57
C ASP A 400 -22.73 -34.09 26.32
N TYR A 401 -22.88 -32.76 26.37
CA TYR A 401 -24.17 -32.07 26.21
C TYR A 401 -24.04 -30.78 25.38
N LEU A 402 -25.02 -30.57 24.50
CA LEU A 402 -25.21 -29.34 23.72
C LEU A 402 -26.59 -28.76 24.06
N ASP A 403 -26.61 -27.53 24.59
CA ASP A 403 -27.81 -26.78 24.93
C ASP A 403 -27.83 -25.47 24.14
N TYR A 404 -28.95 -25.15 23.50
CA TYR A 404 -29.10 -23.94 22.69
C TYR A 404 -30.23 -23.09 23.25
N ASP A 405 -29.87 -21.92 23.77
CA ASP A 405 -30.83 -20.98 24.35
C ASP A 405 -31.23 -19.93 23.31
N GLN A 406 -32.36 -20.17 22.66
CA GLN A 406 -32.96 -19.27 21.67
C GLN A 406 -33.24 -17.85 22.20
N SER A 407 -33.39 -17.67 23.51
CA SER A 407 -33.71 -16.35 24.10
C SER A 407 -32.50 -15.45 24.27
N SER A 408 -31.30 -16.04 24.35
CA SER A 408 -30.04 -15.32 24.59
C SER A 408 -29.06 -15.39 23.42
N GLY A 409 -29.31 -16.21 22.40
CA GLY A 409 -28.46 -16.31 21.21
C GLY A 409 -27.15 -17.09 21.43
N PHE A 410 -27.01 -17.73 22.59
CA PHE A 410 -25.83 -18.50 22.95
C PHE A 410 -26.03 -20.00 22.74
N ILE A 411 -25.01 -20.66 22.21
CA ILE A 411 -24.84 -22.10 22.32
C ILE A 411 -24.01 -22.38 23.57
N LYS A 412 -24.48 -23.26 24.45
CA LYS A 412 -23.75 -23.75 25.62
C LYS A 412 -23.41 -25.20 25.42
N ILE A 413 -22.11 -25.49 25.41
CA ILE A 413 -21.57 -26.85 25.39
C ILE A 413 -21.09 -27.16 26.80
N ARG A 414 -21.52 -28.28 27.38
CA ARG A 414 -21.20 -28.65 28.77
C ARG A 414 -20.74 -30.09 28.90
N GLY A 415 -19.83 -30.34 29.82
CA GLY A 415 -19.31 -31.68 30.12
C GLY A 415 -17.79 -31.72 30.06
N ASN A 416 -17.20 -32.88 29.82
CA ASN A 416 -15.78 -32.97 29.51
C ASN A 416 -15.59 -32.62 28.03
N ILE A 417 -15.19 -31.38 27.74
CA ILE A 417 -15.12 -30.85 26.38
C ILE A 417 -13.68 -30.86 25.89
N ASP A 418 -13.44 -31.51 24.75
CA ASP A 418 -12.16 -31.55 24.03
C ASP A 418 -12.37 -31.19 22.56
N GLY A 419 -11.47 -30.40 21.97
CA GLY A 419 -11.63 -29.96 20.59
C GLY A 419 -10.47 -29.12 20.07
N ASN A 420 -10.59 -28.67 18.83
CA ASN A 420 -9.60 -27.84 18.15
C ASN A 420 -10.26 -26.61 17.53
N TYR A 421 -9.57 -25.48 17.58
CA TYR A 421 -9.87 -24.27 16.81
C TYR A 421 -8.65 -23.99 15.91
N GLY A 422 -8.77 -24.16 14.60
CA GLY A 422 -7.61 -24.13 13.70
C GLY A 422 -6.53 -25.13 14.14
N GLN A 423 -5.34 -24.64 14.48
CA GLN A 423 -4.20 -25.41 15.02
C GLN A 423 -4.17 -25.53 16.56
N TYR A 424 -5.07 -24.86 17.28
CA TYR A 424 -5.05 -24.79 18.75
C TYR A 424 -5.91 -25.90 19.36
N TYR A 425 -5.32 -26.68 20.28
CA TYR A 425 -6.02 -27.68 21.08
C TYR A 425 -6.69 -27.04 22.31
N LEU A 426 -7.94 -27.39 22.57
CA LEU A 426 -8.79 -26.78 23.59
C LEU A 426 -9.39 -27.82 24.55
N LYS A 427 -9.42 -27.49 25.84
CA LYS A 427 -10.15 -28.22 26.89
C LYS A 427 -10.98 -27.26 27.74
N SER A 428 -12.20 -27.66 28.08
CA SER A 428 -13.07 -26.89 28.97
C SER A 428 -14.16 -27.72 29.63
N GLU A 429 -14.83 -27.16 30.63
CA GLU A 429 -16.04 -27.73 31.26
C GLU A 429 -17.33 -27.09 30.73
N ASP A 430 -17.27 -25.82 30.31
CA ASP A 430 -18.39 -25.02 29.78
C ASP A 430 -17.86 -24.10 28.66
N ILE A 431 -18.35 -24.28 27.44
CA ILE A 431 -18.09 -23.38 26.31
C ILE A 431 -19.36 -22.62 25.97
N LYS A 432 -19.25 -21.29 25.89
CA LYS A 432 -20.31 -20.40 25.42
C LYS A 432 -19.92 -19.83 24.06
N ILE A 433 -20.77 -20.03 23.07
CA ILE A 433 -20.57 -19.50 21.72
C ILE A 433 -21.66 -18.47 21.47
N GLU A 434 -21.26 -17.24 21.17
CA GLU A 434 -22.12 -16.16 20.72
C GLU A 434 -22.21 -16.22 19.19
N LEU A 435 -23.43 -16.30 18.65
CA LEU A 435 -23.65 -16.33 17.19
C LEU A 435 -23.83 -14.91 16.64
N ALA A 436 -23.18 -14.61 15.51
CA ALA A 436 -23.24 -13.29 14.87
C ALA A 436 -24.64 -12.94 14.29
N ASP A 437 -25.48 -13.95 14.08
CA ASP A 437 -26.83 -13.84 13.55
C ASP A 437 -27.75 -14.74 14.41
N GLY A 438 -28.68 -14.13 15.15
CA GLY A 438 -29.69 -14.83 15.95
C GLY A 438 -30.70 -15.67 15.15
N SER A 439 -30.47 -15.94 13.86
CA SER A 439 -31.30 -16.79 13.00
C SER A 439 -30.85 -18.26 13.04
N GLN A 440 -31.83 -19.17 13.03
CA GLN A 440 -31.62 -20.62 13.10
C GLN A 440 -30.86 -21.25 11.90
N ARG A 441 -30.39 -20.48 10.91
CA ARG A 441 -29.89 -21.03 9.64
C ARG A 441 -28.40 -20.83 9.35
N SER A 442 -27.66 -20.04 10.13
CA SER A 442 -26.21 -19.92 9.95
C SER A 442 -25.48 -20.18 11.28
N LEU A 443 -25.02 -21.42 11.46
CA LEU A 443 -23.98 -21.77 12.43
C LEU A 443 -22.57 -21.45 11.89
N GLU A 444 -22.49 -20.73 10.76
CA GLU A 444 -21.26 -20.60 9.97
C GLU A 444 -20.28 -19.55 10.54
N SER A 445 -20.71 -18.69 11.46
CA SER A 445 -19.84 -17.67 12.08
C SER A 445 -20.13 -17.44 13.56
N ALA A 446 -19.25 -17.97 14.43
CA ALA A 446 -19.20 -17.57 15.83
C ALA A 446 -18.61 -16.16 15.95
N GLU A 447 -19.26 -15.27 16.71
CA GLU A 447 -18.73 -13.93 16.98
C GLU A 447 -17.71 -13.97 18.12
N ASN A 448 -18.02 -14.73 19.19
CA ASN A 448 -17.12 -14.96 20.32
C ASN A 448 -17.28 -16.38 20.86
N ILE A 449 -16.16 -17.03 21.17
CA ILE A 449 -16.11 -18.35 21.83
C ILE A 449 -15.46 -18.15 23.21
N GLU A 450 -16.18 -18.47 24.27
CA GLU A 450 -15.72 -18.30 25.66
C GLU A 450 -15.63 -19.66 26.36
N LEU A 451 -14.46 -20.01 26.91
CA LEU A 451 -14.23 -21.25 27.68
C LEU A 451 -14.10 -20.94 29.19
N LEU A 452 -14.81 -21.69 30.03
CA LEU A 452 -14.95 -21.45 31.48
C LEU A 452 -14.92 -22.76 32.30
N PRO A 453 -13.83 -23.06 33.04
CA PRO A 453 -12.45 -22.63 32.78
C PRO A 453 -11.94 -23.22 31.46
N GLY A 454 -10.90 -22.64 30.87
CA GLY A 454 -10.35 -23.05 29.58
C GLY A 454 -8.87 -23.38 29.65
N ALA A 455 -8.44 -24.44 28.97
CA ALA A 455 -7.04 -24.78 28.77
C ALA A 455 -6.73 -24.84 27.27
N ILE A 456 -5.64 -24.18 26.86
CA ILE A 456 -5.21 -24.09 25.45
C ILE A 456 -3.78 -24.63 25.29
N SER A 457 -3.51 -25.27 24.15
CA SER A 457 -2.16 -25.60 23.70
C SER A 457 -2.00 -25.41 22.19
N GLY A 458 -0.83 -24.94 21.75
CA GLY A 458 -0.44 -24.85 20.33
C GLY A 458 0.23 -26.13 19.81
N CYS A 459 0.06 -27.25 20.51
CA CYS A 459 0.60 -28.54 20.12
C CYS A 459 -0.49 -29.37 19.44
N ASP A 460 -0.15 -29.99 18.32
CA ASP A 460 -0.95 -30.84 17.45
C ASP A 460 -1.09 -32.30 17.93
N PHE A 461 -0.44 -32.69 19.04
CA PHE A 461 -0.59 -34.02 19.64
C PHE A 461 -1.93 -34.22 20.38
N ASP A 462 -2.46 -35.45 20.38
CA ASP A 462 -3.64 -35.87 21.17
C ASP A 462 -3.48 -35.64 22.69
N SER A 463 -2.24 -35.53 23.17
CA SER A 463 -1.90 -35.17 24.55
C SER A 463 -0.81 -34.10 24.52
N PRO A 464 -1.19 -32.81 24.47
CA PRO A 464 -0.24 -31.72 24.42
C PRO A 464 0.80 -31.74 25.53
N HIS A 465 2.00 -31.31 25.17
CA HIS A 465 3.16 -31.27 26.06
C HIS A 465 3.05 -30.20 27.15
N TYR A 466 2.42 -29.07 26.82
CA TYR A 466 2.18 -27.96 27.72
C TYR A 466 0.73 -27.47 27.60
N TYR A 467 0.24 -26.80 28.64
CA TYR A 467 -1.08 -26.18 28.66
C TYR A 467 -1.01 -24.79 29.29
N PHE A 468 -1.80 -23.87 28.75
CA PHE A 468 -2.12 -22.61 29.40
C PHE A 468 -3.50 -22.75 30.04
N ASP A 469 -3.53 -23.05 31.34
CA ASP A 469 -4.77 -23.17 32.10
C ASP A 469 -5.23 -21.79 32.54
N ALA A 470 -6.41 -21.37 32.13
CA ALA A 470 -6.97 -20.06 32.46
C ALA A 470 -8.37 -20.20 33.07
N GLU A 471 -8.70 -19.29 33.98
CA GLU A 471 -10.04 -19.20 34.56
C GLU A 471 -11.08 -18.84 33.49
N ARG A 472 -10.66 -18.05 32.49
CA ARG A 472 -11.47 -17.61 31.38
C ARG A 472 -10.62 -17.46 30.13
N VAL A 473 -11.08 -18.02 29.03
CA VAL A 473 -10.51 -17.85 27.70
C VAL A 473 -11.57 -17.27 26.77
N VAL A 474 -11.20 -16.27 25.98
CA VAL A 474 -12.06 -15.67 24.95
C VAL A 474 -11.32 -15.76 23.62
N ILE A 475 -11.85 -16.53 22.69
CA ILE A 475 -11.39 -16.65 21.32
C ILE A 475 -12.35 -15.83 20.46
N LYS A 476 -11.81 -14.84 19.76
CA LYS A 476 -12.52 -14.10 18.73
C LYS A 476 -11.99 -14.58 17.37
N PRO A 477 -12.79 -15.34 16.60
CA PRO A 477 -12.29 -15.97 15.38
C PRO A 477 -11.64 -14.98 14.41
N GLU A 478 -10.56 -15.40 13.74
CA GLU A 478 -9.73 -14.59 12.84
C GLU A 478 -9.10 -13.31 13.43
N GLU A 479 -9.23 -13.06 14.74
CA GLU A 479 -8.70 -11.85 15.38
C GLU A 479 -7.68 -12.17 16.48
N TYR A 480 -8.11 -12.81 17.57
CA TYR A 480 -7.24 -13.01 18.74
C TYR A 480 -7.73 -14.08 19.72
N ILE A 481 -6.83 -14.47 20.63
CA ILE A 481 -7.13 -15.24 21.84
C ILE A 481 -6.74 -14.40 23.08
N LYS A 482 -7.69 -14.22 24.01
CA LYS A 482 -7.49 -13.56 25.31
C LYS A 482 -7.63 -14.59 26.43
N MET A 483 -6.69 -14.61 27.36
CA MET A 483 -6.72 -15.52 28.52
C MET A 483 -6.56 -14.74 29.83
N TYR A 484 -7.22 -15.18 30.89
CA TYR A 484 -7.23 -14.51 32.21
C TYR A 484 -6.85 -15.47 33.33
N ASN A 485 -6.03 -15.00 34.28
CA ASN A 485 -5.53 -15.77 35.43
C ASN A 485 -4.91 -17.11 35.01
N ILE A 486 -3.87 -17.01 34.18
CA ILE A 486 -3.27 -18.11 33.45
C ILE A 486 -2.17 -18.75 34.27
N VAL A 487 -2.14 -20.08 34.29
CA VAL A 487 -1.04 -20.89 34.80
C VAL A 487 -0.47 -21.69 33.64
N PHE A 488 0.76 -21.39 33.25
CA PHE A 488 1.51 -22.23 32.31
C PHE A 488 1.92 -23.52 32.99
N LYS A 489 1.50 -24.65 32.43
CA LYS A 489 1.82 -25.99 32.92
C LYS A 489 2.60 -26.77 31.88
N GLU A 490 3.71 -27.32 32.32
CA GLU A 490 4.58 -28.20 31.54
C GLU A 490 4.45 -29.66 32.00
N LEU A 491 5.14 -30.57 31.32
CA LEU A 491 5.09 -32.03 31.56
C LEU A 491 3.67 -32.61 31.43
N ASN A 492 3.03 -32.34 30.28
CA ASN A 492 1.68 -32.77 29.94
C ASN A 492 0.64 -32.24 30.95
N GLY A 493 0.80 -30.98 31.37
CA GLY A 493 -0.13 -30.29 32.26
C GLY A 493 0.05 -30.58 33.77
N ARG A 494 1.17 -31.17 34.19
CA ARG A 494 1.40 -31.59 35.59
C ARG A 494 2.18 -30.58 36.43
N LEU A 495 3.11 -29.85 35.82
CA LEU A 495 4.02 -28.95 36.53
C LEU A 495 3.68 -27.48 36.22
N PRO A 496 3.10 -26.71 37.16
CA PRO A 496 2.91 -25.28 36.98
C PRO A 496 4.26 -24.55 37.05
N LEU A 497 4.58 -23.76 36.03
CA LEU A 497 5.84 -23.02 35.91
C LEU A 497 5.67 -21.53 36.15
N LEU A 498 4.73 -20.91 35.45
CA LEU A 498 4.56 -19.45 35.43
C LEU A 498 3.08 -19.08 35.58
N TYR A 499 2.84 -17.95 36.22
CA TYR A 499 1.51 -17.37 36.38
C TYR A 499 1.46 -16.01 35.70
N TRP A 500 0.38 -15.74 34.95
CA TRP A 500 0.09 -14.41 34.41
C TRP A 500 -1.35 -13.99 34.68
N PRO A 501 -1.59 -12.72 35.02
CA PRO A 501 -2.95 -12.22 35.19
C PRO A 501 -3.72 -12.15 33.87
N TYR A 502 -3.03 -11.93 32.74
CA TYR A 502 -3.62 -11.73 31.42
C TYR A 502 -2.61 -12.09 30.33
N LEU A 503 -3.08 -12.63 29.20
CA LEU A 503 -2.27 -12.91 28.00
C LEU A 503 -3.15 -12.67 26.77
N TYR A 504 -2.54 -12.09 25.74
CA TYR A 504 -3.14 -11.82 24.44
C TYR A 504 -2.30 -12.48 23.36
N ILE A 505 -2.96 -13.19 22.44
CA ILE A 505 -2.36 -13.85 21.28
C ILE A 505 -3.07 -13.31 20.04
N SER A 506 -2.33 -12.71 19.10
CA SER A 506 -2.86 -12.27 17.81
C SER A 506 -3.06 -13.48 16.91
N LEU A 507 -4.21 -13.60 16.23
CA LEU A 507 -4.45 -14.63 15.21
C LEU A 507 -4.22 -14.11 13.77
N LYS A 508 -3.94 -12.81 13.62
CA LYS A 508 -3.73 -12.15 12.32
C LYS A 508 -2.27 -12.04 11.88
N GLU A 509 -1.34 -12.26 12.79
CA GLU A 509 0.09 -12.01 12.59
C GLU A 509 0.92 -13.22 13.02
N GLU A 510 1.99 -13.53 12.28
CA GLU A 510 2.92 -14.61 12.63
C GLU A 510 3.85 -14.24 13.80
N ASN A 511 4.08 -12.95 14.11
CA ASN A 511 5.20 -12.52 14.97
C ASN A 511 4.84 -12.21 16.45
N SER A 512 4.13 -13.12 17.12
CA SER A 512 3.78 -12.93 18.54
C SER A 512 4.70 -13.71 19.50
N ASN A 513 6.00 -13.37 19.58
CA ASN A 513 6.97 -14.17 20.35
C ASN A 513 6.92 -13.96 21.88
N PHE A 514 6.36 -14.89 22.67
CA PHE A 514 6.58 -14.90 24.12
C PHE A 514 7.90 -15.61 24.45
N VAL A 515 8.93 -14.81 24.77
CA VAL A 515 10.26 -15.33 25.11
C VAL A 515 10.78 -14.67 26.37
N PRO A 516 10.75 -15.35 27.53
CA PRO A 516 11.67 -15.03 28.61
C PRO A 516 13.06 -15.55 28.21
N SER A 517 14.02 -14.65 28.04
CA SER A 517 15.42 -15.02 27.90
C SER A 517 16.18 -14.62 29.16
N PHE A 518 17.08 -15.49 29.59
CA PHE A 518 17.93 -15.23 30.74
C PHE A 518 19.35 -15.58 30.37
N GLY A 519 20.30 -14.86 30.93
CA GLY A 519 21.65 -14.99 30.49
C GLY A 519 22.63 -14.19 31.32
N TYR A 520 23.85 -14.13 30.82
CA TYR A 520 24.94 -13.40 31.44
C TYR A 520 25.69 -12.63 30.37
N HIS A 521 25.80 -11.31 30.56
CA HIS A 521 26.64 -10.44 29.75
C HIS A 521 27.87 -10.05 30.57
N GLN A 522 29.05 -10.10 29.97
CA GLN A 522 30.31 -9.89 30.69
C GLN A 522 30.40 -8.52 31.40
N GLN A 523 29.97 -7.45 30.75
CA GLN A 523 30.01 -6.08 31.30
C GLN A 523 28.72 -5.68 32.04
N ARG A 524 27.56 -6.21 31.61
CA ARG A 524 26.24 -5.85 32.17
C ARG A 524 25.75 -6.82 33.26
N GLY A 525 26.41 -7.96 33.42
CA GLY A 525 26.13 -9.00 34.41
C GLY A 525 25.00 -9.94 34.01
N TRP A 526 24.43 -10.64 35.00
CA TRP A 526 23.24 -11.48 34.78
C TRP A 526 22.08 -10.62 34.29
N PHE A 527 21.35 -11.15 33.31
CA PHE A 527 20.16 -10.49 32.81
C PHE A 527 18.97 -11.43 32.70
N ILE A 528 17.80 -10.80 32.75
CA ILE A 528 16.53 -11.37 32.34
C ILE A 528 15.89 -10.37 31.39
N LYS A 529 15.52 -10.84 30.20
CA LYS A 529 14.73 -10.08 29.23
C LYS A 529 13.36 -10.71 29.17
N THR A 530 12.31 -9.90 29.22
CA THR A 530 10.93 -10.41 29.20
C THR A 530 10.07 -9.52 28.33
N LYS A 531 9.38 -10.16 27.38
CA LYS A 531 8.40 -9.51 26.50
C LYS A 531 7.00 -9.88 26.96
N TYR A 532 6.17 -8.88 27.23
CA TYR A 532 4.78 -9.05 27.63
C TYR A 532 3.83 -8.49 26.58
N PHE A 533 2.95 -9.34 26.08
CA PHE A 533 1.90 -8.95 25.13
C PHE A 533 0.72 -8.35 25.87
N TYR A 534 0.35 -7.15 25.50
CA TYR A 534 -0.88 -6.52 25.97
C TYR A 534 -1.74 -6.15 24.78
N ASN A 535 -3.02 -5.96 25.07
CA ASN A 535 -3.94 -5.32 24.16
C ASN A 535 -4.54 -4.12 24.89
N ASN A 536 -4.55 -2.96 24.25
CA ASN A 536 -5.06 -1.75 24.86
C ASN A 536 -6.61 -1.68 24.80
N ARG A 537 -7.19 -0.63 25.37
CA ARG A 537 -8.67 -0.44 25.38
C ARG A 537 -9.30 -0.25 24.00
N PHE A 538 -8.48 -0.10 22.96
CA PHE A 538 -8.90 0.12 21.58
C PHE A 538 -8.67 -1.12 20.71
N ASP A 539 -8.40 -2.28 21.33
CA ASP A 539 -8.10 -3.55 20.67
C ASP A 539 -6.84 -3.52 19.77
N LEU A 540 -5.88 -2.64 20.06
CA LEU A 540 -4.57 -2.62 19.40
C LEU A 540 -3.52 -3.41 20.20
N PRO A 541 -2.86 -4.41 19.60
CA PRO A 541 -1.83 -5.19 20.27
C PRO A 541 -0.54 -4.40 20.47
N GLY A 542 0.19 -4.74 21.51
CA GLY A 542 1.50 -4.16 21.80
C GLY A 542 2.36 -5.06 22.67
N ASN A 543 3.66 -4.80 22.62
CA ASN A 543 4.69 -5.46 23.41
C ASN A 543 5.20 -4.51 24.47
N PHE A 544 5.39 -5.01 25.67
CA PHE A 544 6.08 -4.34 26.75
C PHE A 544 7.36 -5.10 27.07
N TYR A 545 8.49 -4.40 27.07
CA TYR A 545 9.80 -4.97 27.32
C TYR A 545 10.21 -4.64 28.75
N LEU A 546 10.55 -5.67 29.51
CA LEU A 546 10.98 -5.59 30.91
C LEU A 546 12.27 -6.36 31.07
N ASP A 547 13.36 -5.61 30.98
CA ASP A 547 14.70 -6.17 31.00
C ASP A 547 15.41 -5.69 32.27
N HIS A 548 16.21 -6.57 32.85
CA HIS A 548 17.01 -6.21 34.01
C HIS A 548 18.38 -6.85 33.91
N TYR A 549 19.39 -6.00 34.00
CA TYR A 549 20.79 -6.35 34.07
C TYR A 549 21.30 -6.02 35.48
N THR A 550 21.99 -6.97 36.11
CA THR A 550 22.48 -6.80 37.49
C THR A 550 23.46 -5.64 37.66
N ILE A 551 24.22 -5.26 36.63
CA ILE A 551 25.24 -4.19 36.68
C ILE A 551 24.71 -2.89 36.06
N SER A 552 24.37 -2.89 34.76
CA SER A 552 23.94 -1.67 34.05
C SER A 552 22.59 -1.13 34.55
N GLY A 553 21.70 -2.02 35.03
CA GLY A 553 20.44 -1.66 35.65
C GLY A 553 19.23 -2.16 34.89
N SER A 554 18.09 -1.51 35.10
CA SER A 554 16.86 -1.88 34.39
C SER A 554 16.82 -1.25 33.01
N ALA A 555 16.29 -1.99 32.05
CA ALA A 555 15.98 -1.54 30.71
C ALA A 555 14.54 -1.94 30.37
N GLY A 556 13.95 -1.28 29.40
CA GLY A 556 12.58 -1.59 29.04
C GLY A 556 11.99 -0.56 28.12
N GLY A 557 10.85 -0.94 27.57
CA GLY A 557 10.31 -0.23 26.44
C GLY A 557 8.92 -0.71 26.08
N ILE A 558 8.40 -0.15 25.00
CA ILE A 558 7.08 -0.46 24.48
C ILE A 558 7.16 -0.47 22.95
N LYS A 559 6.59 -1.51 22.32
CA LYS A 559 6.30 -1.54 20.88
C LYS A 559 4.80 -1.59 20.74
N GLN A 560 4.17 -0.50 20.31
CA GLN A 560 2.73 -0.43 20.10
C GLN A 560 2.45 -0.57 18.62
N TYR A 561 1.70 -1.59 18.23
CA TYR A 561 1.24 -1.73 16.85
C TYR A 561 -0.07 -0.96 16.65
N PHE A 562 -0.23 -0.41 15.46
CA PHE A 562 -1.41 0.28 14.97
C PHE A 562 -1.88 -0.44 13.70
N LEU A 563 -2.26 -1.69 13.87
CA LEU A 563 -2.68 -2.56 12.78
C LEU A 563 -4.06 -2.18 12.30
N ASN A 564 -4.23 -2.07 10.99
CA ASN A 564 -5.55 -1.92 10.41
C ASN A 564 -5.66 -2.78 9.15
N SER A 565 -6.07 -4.04 9.34
CA SER A 565 -6.23 -5.08 8.30
C SER A 565 -4.92 -5.61 7.69
N SER A 566 -5.01 -6.67 6.87
CA SER A 566 -3.88 -7.38 6.23
C SER A 566 -3.13 -6.58 5.15
N ARG A 567 -3.22 -5.24 5.17
CA ARG A 567 -2.74 -4.32 4.13
C ARG A 567 -2.11 -3.06 4.68
N GLN A 568 -2.06 -2.90 6.00
CA GLN A 568 -1.42 -1.76 6.63
C GLN A 568 -0.88 -2.17 7.98
N GLU A 569 0.43 -2.01 8.14
CA GLU A 569 1.16 -2.25 9.37
C GLU A 569 1.81 -0.94 9.81
N ALA A 570 1.65 -0.59 11.07
CA ALA A 570 2.38 0.53 11.65
C ALA A 570 2.73 0.20 13.08
N TYR A 571 3.91 0.60 13.53
CA TYR A 571 4.26 0.51 14.93
C TYR A 571 5.07 1.71 15.41
N LEU A 572 4.94 1.97 16.71
CA LEU A 572 5.82 2.87 17.44
C LEU A 572 6.59 2.04 18.46
N TYR A 573 7.91 2.07 18.36
CA TYR A 573 8.81 1.43 19.30
C TYR A 573 9.59 2.48 20.08
N TYR A 574 9.75 2.25 21.38
CA TYR A 574 10.56 3.06 22.27
C TYR A 574 11.20 2.14 23.28
N TYR A 575 12.52 2.23 23.44
CA TYR A 575 13.27 1.44 24.40
C TYR A 575 14.31 2.31 25.09
N THR A 576 14.46 2.13 26.39
CA THR A 576 15.44 2.88 27.18
C THR A 576 16.14 1.94 28.14
N GLN A 577 17.40 2.26 28.44
CA GLN A 577 18.20 1.48 29.35
C GLN A 577 18.99 2.36 30.31
N GLN A 578 19.21 1.83 31.51
CA GLN A 578 20.09 2.45 32.48
C GLN A 578 21.54 2.09 32.21
N ASN A 579 22.42 3.05 32.41
CA ASN A 579 23.86 2.87 32.44
C ASN A 579 24.41 3.22 33.84
N LYS A 580 24.15 2.41 34.86
CA LYS A 580 24.57 2.72 36.26
C LYS A 580 26.08 2.78 36.48
N THR A 581 26.86 2.22 35.56
CA THR A 581 28.30 2.04 35.69
C THR A 581 29.09 2.74 34.59
N ASP A 582 28.45 3.63 33.83
CA ASP A 582 29.04 4.42 32.73
C ASP A 582 29.82 3.53 31.73
N LEU A 583 29.18 2.46 31.26
CA LEU A 583 29.72 1.59 30.21
C LEU A 583 29.78 2.35 28.88
N PRO A 584 30.95 2.43 28.23
CA PRO A 584 31.10 3.15 26.96
C PRO A 584 30.37 2.43 25.81
N GLY A 585 29.82 3.19 24.86
CA GLY A 585 29.12 2.66 23.67
C GLY A 585 27.73 2.09 23.96
N LEU A 586 27.24 2.17 25.20
CA LEU A 586 25.88 1.77 25.54
C LEU A 586 24.92 2.91 25.22
N PHE A 587 23.97 2.70 24.30
CA PHE A 587 22.94 3.71 24.01
C PHE A 587 22.04 3.96 25.23
N ASN A 588 21.53 5.18 25.37
CA ASN A 588 20.66 5.62 26.45
C ASN A 588 19.19 5.27 26.18
N TRP A 589 18.73 5.58 24.97
CA TRP A 589 17.39 5.24 24.49
C TRP A 589 17.34 5.26 22.97
N GLU A 590 16.35 4.56 22.43
CA GLU A 590 16.06 4.49 21.01
C GLU A 590 14.55 4.59 20.78
N ALA A 591 14.17 5.10 19.62
CA ALA A 591 12.80 5.15 19.18
C ALA A 591 12.72 4.88 17.68
N GLU A 592 11.69 4.15 17.29
CA GLU A 592 11.44 3.81 15.90
C GLU A 592 9.95 4.03 15.59
N LEU A 593 9.67 4.69 14.48
CA LEU A 593 8.35 4.81 13.89
C LEU A 593 8.40 4.12 12.53
N TYR A 594 7.59 3.08 12.39
CA TYR A 594 7.44 2.35 11.14
C TYR A 594 5.99 2.41 10.68
N HIS A 595 5.78 2.61 9.39
CA HIS A 595 4.47 2.54 8.77
C HIS A 595 4.59 2.08 7.32
N GLU A 596 3.94 0.96 7.03
CA GLU A 596 3.78 0.40 5.70
C GLU A 596 2.28 0.33 5.36
N ALA A 597 1.90 0.67 4.13
CA ALA A 597 0.57 0.37 3.63
C ALA A 597 0.53 0.01 2.14
N ASP A 598 -0.17 -1.08 1.85
CA ASP A 598 -0.61 -1.45 0.50
C ASP A 598 -2.08 -1.04 0.30
N LEU A 599 -2.26 0.08 -0.40
CA LEU A 599 -3.56 0.63 -0.77
C LEU A 599 -3.97 0.22 -2.20
N GLY A 600 -3.38 -0.87 -2.72
CA GLY A 600 -3.69 -1.58 -3.95
C GLY A 600 -3.13 -0.95 -5.23
N SER A 601 -3.20 0.38 -5.36
CA SER A 601 -2.45 1.09 -6.41
C SER A 601 -1.35 1.98 -5.86
N TRP A 602 -1.29 2.11 -4.54
CA TRP A 602 -0.24 2.83 -3.84
C TRP A 602 0.37 1.87 -2.84
N GLU A 603 1.68 1.80 -2.80
CA GLU A 603 2.46 1.17 -1.76
C GLU A 603 3.26 2.30 -1.11
N GLU A 604 3.20 2.39 0.22
CA GLU A 604 3.92 3.40 0.99
C GLU A 604 4.69 2.73 2.12
N GLU A 605 5.94 3.13 2.30
CA GLU A 605 6.81 2.70 3.38
C GLU A 605 7.47 3.93 4.00
N LEU A 606 7.36 4.06 5.31
CA LEU A 606 7.95 5.12 6.10
C LEU A 606 8.66 4.50 7.28
N SER A 607 9.96 4.77 7.40
CA SER A 607 10.78 4.43 8.55
C SER A 607 11.41 5.70 9.14
N TYR A 608 11.44 5.77 10.46
CA TYR A 608 12.17 6.78 11.20
C TYR A 608 12.78 6.13 12.43
N PHE A 609 14.10 6.05 12.48
CA PHE A 609 14.86 5.50 13.58
C PHE A 609 15.70 6.61 14.21
N TYR A 610 15.74 6.59 15.55
CA TYR A 610 16.52 7.54 16.35
C TYR A 610 17.18 6.77 17.49
N GLN A 611 18.48 6.93 17.66
CA GLN A 611 19.23 6.33 18.74
C GLN A 611 20.18 7.35 19.39
N ASP A 612 20.19 7.36 20.73
CA ASP A 612 20.98 8.29 21.54
C ASP A 612 22.06 7.54 22.31
N TYR A 613 23.31 7.95 22.15
CA TYR A 613 24.45 7.47 22.91
C TYR A 613 24.99 8.58 23.82
N ASP A 614 25.94 8.23 24.69
CA ASP A 614 26.63 9.22 25.52
C ASP A 614 27.52 10.17 24.69
N ASP A 615 28.01 9.68 23.55
CA ASP A 615 28.99 10.34 22.68
C ASP A 615 28.51 10.59 21.25
N ARG A 616 27.34 10.08 20.83
CA ARG A 616 26.76 10.34 19.50
C ARG A 616 25.24 10.26 19.45
N ILE A 617 24.65 10.78 18.38
CA ILE A 617 23.25 10.54 17.97
C ILE A 617 23.24 9.98 16.56
N GLU A 618 22.33 9.05 16.33
CA GLU A 618 22.09 8.41 15.04
C GLU A 618 20.62 8.60 14.64
N ILE A 619 20.39 9.07 13.41
CA ILE A 619 19.07 9.28 12.84
C ILE A 619 19.03 8.69 11.44
N GLU A 620 18.08 7.79 11.21
CA GLU A 620 17.79 7.24 9.89
C GLU A 620 16.34 7.53 9.53
N THR A 621 16.08 7.99 8.31
CA THR A 621 14.73 8.23 7.80
C THR A 621 14.60 7.73 6.37
N GLY A 622 13.66 6.81 6.15
CA GLY A 622 13.28 6.33 4.82
C GLY A 622 11.83 6.69 4.52
N LEU A 623 11.58 7.18 3.30
CA LEU A 623 10.23 7.30 2.76
C LEU A 623 10.23 6.78 1.32
N ASP A 624 9.58 5.66 1.10
CA ASP A 624 9.26 5.17 -0.23
C ASP A 624 7.77 5.30 -0.51
N PHE A 625 7.45 5.92 -1.64
CA PHE A 625 6.08 6.08 -2.09
C PHE A 625 5.96 5.63 -3.54
N TYR A 626 5.31 4.49 -3.71
CA TYR A 626 5.14 3.84 -4.98
C TYR A 626 3.67 3.90 -5.43
N TYR A 627 3.46 4.26 -6.69
CA TYR A 627 2.15 4.27 -7.34
C TYR A 627 2.20 3.38 -8.57
N ASN A 628 1.28 2.44 -8.66
CA ASN A 628 1.16 1.56 -9.81
C ASN A 628 -0.29 1.35 -10.22
N LYS A 629 -0.67 1.91 -11.38
CA LYS A 629 -2.01 1.67 -11.95
C LYS A 629 -2.02 1.72 -13.46
N GLN A 630 -2.23 0.56 -14.09
CA GLN A 630 -2.35 0.30 -15.54
C GLN A 630 -1.17 0.74 -16.42
N SER A 631 -0.91 2.05 -16.45
CA SER A 631 -0.14 2.79 -17.44
C SER A 631 0.75 3.86 -16.84
N ARG A 632 0.62 4.06 -15.52
CA ARG A 632 1.32 5.06 -14.75
C ARG A 632 2.03 4.36 -13.62
N ARG A 633 3.33 4.61 -13.52
CA ARG A 633 4.17 4.19 -12.41
C ARG A 633 4.84 5.43 -11.86
N SER A 634 4.86 5.60 -10.56
CA SER A 634 5.59 6.70 -9.94
C SER A 634 6.24 6.18 -8.68
N ARG A 635 7.50 6.51 -8.44
CA ARG A 635 8.21 6.18 -7.21
C ARG A 635 8.86 7.47 -6.71
N ILE A 636 8.66 7.79 -5.45
CA ILE A 636 9.39 8.84 -4.76
C ILE A 636 10.12 8.13 -3.64
N ASN A 637 11.44 8.16 -3.67
CA ASN A 637 12.27 7.65 -2.61
C ASN A 637 13.02 8.83 -1.98
N PHE A 638 13.00 8.88 -0.66
CA PHE A 638 13.75 9.82 0.13
C PHE A 638 14.46 9.05 1.24
N ASP A 639 15.75 9.30 1.35
CA ASP A 639 16.65 8.72 2.33
C ASP A 639 17.41 9.85 3.03
N TYR A 640 17.57 9.69 4.34
CA TYR A 640 18.32 10.62 5.17
C TYR A 640 18.99 9.85 6.30
N GLU A 641 20.30 10.06 6.42
CA GLU A 641 21.14 9.46 7.44
C GLU A 641 22.01 10.55 8.08
N GLU A 642 22.08 10.55 9.41
CA GLU A 642 22.89 11.49 10.18
C GLU A 642 23.50 10.78 11.39
N GLU A 643 24.83 10.77 11.44
CA GLU A 643 25.63 10.44 12.61
C GLU A 643 26.34 11.70 13.11
N ASP A 644 25.97 12.16 14.31
CA ASP A 644 26.56 13.33 14.97
C ASP A 644 27.30 12.89 16.24
N TYR A 645 28.63 13.01 16.28
CA TYR A 645 29.43 12.72 17.47
C TYR A 645 29.69 13.98 18.30
N PHE A 646 29.68 13.84 19.62
CA PHE A 646 29.86 14.94 20.58
C PHE A 646 31.33 15.22 20.94
N GLU A 647 32.25 14.27 20.69
CA GLU A 647 33.67 14.42 21.01
C GLU A 647 34.48 15.07 19.85
N GLN A 648 35.59 15.74 20.18
CA GLN A 648 36.39 16.47 19.19
C GLN A 648 37.22 15.59 18.23
N ASN A 649 37.20 14.26 18.39
CA ASN A 649 38.09 13.31 17.70
C ASN A 649 37.36 12.24 16.87
N SER A 650 36.09 12.47 16.52
CA SER A 650 35.22 11.48 15.86
C SER A 650 34.67 11.98 14.52
N ARG A 651 34.34 11.02 13.66
CA ARG A 651 33.90 11.19 12.26
C ARG A 651 32.40 11.52 12.25
N ASP A 652 32.02 12.73 11.87
CA ASP A 652 30.60 13.10 11.71
C ASP A 652 30.19 12.81 10.25
N GLN A 653 29.04 12.19 10.00
CA GLN A 653 28.61 11.87 8.64
C GLN A 653 27.14 12.27 8.43
N LYS A 654 26.84 12.91 7.29
CA LYS A 654 25.48 13.38 6.96
C LYS A 654 25.17 13.23 5.49
N ASP A 655 24.29 12.29 5.18
CA ASP A 655 23.95 11.92 3.82
C ASP A 655 22.45 12.10 3.54
N TYR A 656 22.13 12.62 2.34
CA TYR A 656 20.76 12.93 1.94
C TYR A 656 20.54 12.60 0.46
N GLY A 657 19.63 11.66 0.18
CA GLY A 657 19.18 11.31 -1.16
C GLY A 657 17.72 11.70 -1.41
N LEU A 658 17.43 12.22 -2.61
CA LEU A 658 16.05 12.35 -3.08
C LEU A 658 15.91 11.94 -4.53
N ASP A 659 15.14 10.88 -4.73
CA ASP A 659 15.02 10.16 -5.98
C ASP A 659 13.56 10.19 -6.46
N PHE A 660 13.32 10.77 -7.64
CA PHE A 660 11.99 10.90 -8.22
C PHE A 660 11.88 10.20 -9.57
N TYR A 661 11.03 9.17 -9.64
CA TYR A 661 10.75 8.39 -10.83
C TYR A 661 9.29 8.57 -11.26
N PHE A 662 9.06 9.00 -12.51
CA PHE A 662 7.72 9.18 -13.05
C PHE A 662 7.56 8.60 -14.45
N TYR A 663 6.61 7.69 -14.60
CA TYR A 663 6.27 7.01 -15.85
C TYR A 663 4.78 7.18 -16.15
N ASP A 664 4.42 7.61 -17.36
CA ASP A 664 3.02 7.74 -17.81
C ASP A 664 2.92 7.33 -19.29
N ARG A 665 1.85 6.65 -19.73
CA ARG A 665 1.61 6.40 -21.17
C ARG A 665 1.53 7.67 -22.04
N PHE A 666 1.35 8.86 -21.45
CA PHE A 666 1.43 10.13 -22.17
C PHE A 666 2.86 10.69 -22.32
N PHE A 667 3.79 10.27 -21.46
CA PHE A 667 5.20 10.67 -21.44
C PHE A 667 6.04 9.41 -21.23
N ASP A 668 6.65 8.83 -22.27
CA ASP A 668 7.33 7.53 -22.19
C ASP A 668 8.15 7.36 -20.90
N SER A 669 8.95 8.36 -20.47
CA SER A 669 9.42 8.45 -19.08
C SER A 669 9.95 9.84 -18.68
N LEU A 670 9.92 10.15 -17.38
CA LEU A 670 10.63 11.27 -16.74
C LEU A 670 11.31 10.76 -15.47
N THR A 671 12.62 10.93 -15.37
CA THR A 671 13.42 10.63 -14.17
C THR A 671 14.08 11.92 -13.70
N ALA A 672 14.05 12.17 -12.40
CA ALA A 672 14.75 13.26 -11.76
C ALA A 672 15.44 12.74 -10.50
N ARG A 673 16.77 12.75 -10.49
CA ARG A 673 17.59 12.41 -9.33
C ARG A 673 18.25 13.67 -8.79
N VAL A 674 18.16 13.89 -7.49
CA VAL A 674 18.82 14.99 -6.79
C VAL A 674 19.59 14.41 -5.62
N ASN A 675 20.91 14.39 -5.73
CA ASN A 675 21.77 13.88 -4.67
C ASN A 675 22.53 15.04 -4.04
N TYR A 676 22.53 15.08 -2.70
CA TYR A 676 23.33 16.01 -1.93
C TYR A 676 24.07 15.23 -0.86
N ASP A 677 25.37 15.13 -1.07
CA ASP A 677 26.28 14.33 -0.26
C ASP A 677 27.27 15.29 0.41
N ARG A 678 27.53 15.07 1.70
CA ARG A 678 28.32 15.99 2.52
C ARG A 678 29.06 15.24 3.62
N ASP A 679 30.24 14.75 3.26
CA ASP A 679 31.14 14.05 4.16
C ASP A 679 31.99 14.99 5.05
N TYR A 680 32.12 14.61 6.32
CA TYR A 680 32.99 15.24 7.32
C TYR A 680 33.88 14.22 8.03
N ILE A 681 35.08 14.01 7.50
CA ILE A 681 36.03 13.12 8.15
C ILE A 681 37.03 13.95 8.92
N ARG A 682 36.92 13.95 10.25
CA ARG A 682 37.92 14.59 11.11
C ARG A 682 38.90 13.55 11.63
N ASP A 683 40.05 13.45 10.96
CA ASP A 683 41.16 12.62 11.42
C ASP A 683 41.93 13.34 12.56
N PRO A 684 42.17 12.68 13.70
CA PRO A 684 42.93 13.26 14.81
C PRO A 684 44.39 13.63 14.47
N ASP A 685 45.01 12.89 13.56
CA ASP A 685 46.41 13.05 13.14
C ASP A 685 46.54 13.92 11.88
N ASP A 686 45.64 13.74 10.91
CA ASP A 686 45.72 14.43 9.61
C ASP A 686 44.91 15.73 9.56
N GLY A 687 43.83 15.89 10.34
CA GLY A 687 43.01 17.10 10.42
C GLY A 687 41.60 16.95 9.83
N LEU A 688 40.92 18.07 9.56
CA LEU A 688 39.54 18.04 9.02
C LEU A 688 39.56 17.87 7.50
N GLU A 689 39.05 16.75 7.01
CA GLU A 689 38.65 16.53 5.63
C GLU A 689 37.14 16.75 5.47
N ARG A 690 36.77 17.45 4.40
CA ARG A 690 35.40 17.77 4.06
C ARG A 690 35.22 17.57 2.58
N GLU A 691 34.21 16.79 2.20
CA GLU A 691 33.77 16.65 0.82
C GLU A 691 32.31 17.07 0.71
N ILE A 692 31.95 17.70 -0.40
CA ILE A 692 30.57 18.03 -0.74
C ILE A 692 30.37 17.67 -2.19
N ASN A 693 29.37 16.85 -2.46
CA ASN A 693 28.97 16.47 -3.81
C ASN A 693 27.49 16.80 -4.03
N ARG A 694 27.19 17.45 -5.15
CA ARG A 694 25.82 17.82 -5.55
C ARG A 694 25.61 17.32 -6.96
N ASP A 695 24.61 16.49 -7.18
CA ASP A 695 24.27 15.96 -8.51
C ASP A 695 22.77 16.16 -8.79
N LEU A 696 22.47 16.56 -10.02
CA LEU A 696 21.13 16.66 -10.58
C LEU A 696 21.13 15.94 -11.92
N ASP A 697 20.45 14.80 -12.04
CA ASP A 697 20.23 14.09 -13.30
C ASP A 697 18.75 14.09 -13.65
N LEU A 698 18.38 14.83 -14.70
CA LEU A 698 17.05 14.87 -15.28
C LEU A 698 17.06 14.15 -16.63
N ARG A 699 16.27 13.09 -16.76
CA ARG A 699 16.09 12.35 -18.02
C ARG A 699 14.64 12.43 -18.44
N TYR A 700 14.37 12.91 -19.65
CA TYR A 700 13.02 13.03 -20.17
C TYR A 700 12.89 12.43 -21.57
N ASN A 701 11.97 11.48 -21.70
CA ASN A 701 11.60 10.80 -22.93
C ASN A 701 10.13 11.12 -23.24
N PRO A 702 9.84 12.15 -24.06
CA PRO A 702 8.47 12.50 -24.43
C PRO A 702 7.83 11.51 -25.43
N GLY A 703 8.61 10.52 -25.88
CA GLY A 703 8.20 9.49 -26.82
C GLY A 703 8.30 9.88 -28.29
N GLY A 704 7.89 8.94 -29.14
CA GLY A 704 8.09 9.03 -30.59
C GLY A 704 9.56 9.02 -31.02
N GLY A 705 10.47 8.53 -30.17
CA GLY A 705 11.92 8.47 -30.44
C GLY A 705 12.73 9.68 -29.98
N TRP A 706 12.13 10.65 -29.30
CA TRP A 706 12.87 11.75 -28.65
C TRP A 706 13.40 11.33 -27.28
N ARG A 707 14.62 11.76 -26.95
CA ARG A 707 15.22 11.65 -25.61
C ARG A 707 15.90 12.95 -25.24
N SER A 708 15.92 13.29 -23.97
CA SER A 708 16.64 14.45 -23.46
C SER A 708 17.23 14.15 -22.08
N ARG A 709 18.43 14.65 -21.84
CA ARG A 709 19.13 14.52 -20.56
C ARG A 709 19.67 15.89 -20.17
N LEU A 710 19.55 16.22 -18.89
CA LEU A 710 20.24 17.31 -18.23
C LEU A 710 20.89 16.73 -16.98
N ASN A 711 22.19 16.56 -17.01
CA ASN A 711 23.00 16.25 -15.84
C ASN A 711 23.76 17.52 -15.42
N TYR A 712 23.80 17.81 -14.13
CA TYR A 712 24.60 18.88 -13.55
C TYR A 712 25.23 18.37 -12.27
N TYR A 713 26.53 18.60 -12.11
CA TYR A 713 27.23 18.27 -10.88
C TYR A 713 28.16 19.40 -10.44
N ASP A 714 28.30 19.52 -9.13
CA ASP A 714 29.12 20.50 -8.43
C ASP A 714 29.70 19.84 -7.19
N GLY A 715 30.96 20.12 -6.88
CA GLY A 715 31.57 19.56 -5.69
C GLY A 715 32.82 20.29 -5.23
N GLU A 716 33.08 20.17 -3.93
CA GLU A 716 34.21 20.80 -3.25
C GLU A 716 34.84 19.76 -2.31
N ARG A 717 36.17 19.67 -2.32
CA ARG A 717 36.94 18.85 -1.37
C ARG A 717 38.01 19.70 -0.72
N GLU A 718 37.97 19.74 0.60
CA GLU A 718 38.95 20.40 1.46
C GLU A 718 39.61 19.31 2.30
N SER A 719 40.93 19.15 2.16
CA SER A 719 41.71 18.21 2.96
C SER A 719 42.89 18.96 3.60
N PRO A 720 43.41 18.52 4.74
CA PRO A 720 44.57 19.15 5.36
C PRO A 720 45.85 19.03 4.53
N THR A 721 45.95 17.98 3.71
CA THR A 721 47.12 17.65 2.88
C THR A 721 47.07 18.28 1.49
N ASP A 722 45.86 18.58 0.99
CA ASP A 722 45.62 19.10 -0.35
C ASP A 722 44.92 20.48 -0.34
N PRO A 723 45.27 21.39 -1.26
CA PRO A 723 44.53 22.64 -1.42
C PRO A 723 43.07 22.38 -1.83
N LEU A 724 42.15 23.27 -1.45
CA LEU A 724 40.73 23.19 -1.84
C LEU A 724 40.58 22.89 -3.34
N LYS A 725 40.08 21.70 -3.67
CA LYS A 725 39.75 21.30 -5.04
C LYS A 725 38.25 21.52 -5.24
N SER A 726 37.85 22.07 -6.40
CA SER A 726 36.44 22.28 -6.75
C SER A 726 36.18 21.82 -8.17
N ARG A 727 35.02 21.21 -8.41
CA ARG A 727 34.57 20.80 -9.74
C ARG A 727 33.18 21.34 -10.03
N GLN A 728 32.94 21.71 -11.28
CA GLN A 728 31.62 22.08 -11.75
C GLN A 728 31.48 21.66 -13.21
N GLY A 729 30.50 20.84 -13.49
CA GLY A 729 30.24 20.33 -14.83
C GLY A 729 28.78 19.96 -15.04
N GLY A 730 28.50 19.49 -16.23
CA GLY A 730 27.16 19.07 -16.62
C GLY A 730 27.05 18.73 -18.09
N GLU A 731 26.02 17.96 -18.41
CA GLU A 731 25.69 17.49 -19.75
C GLU A 731 24.24 17.88 -20.06
N PHE A 732 23.99 18.52 -21.19
CA PHE A 732 22.67 18.67 -21.76
C PHE A 732 22.65 18.03 -23.14
N SER A 733 21.85 16.98 -23.30
CA SER A 733 21.67 16.32 -24.59
C SER A 733 20.21 16.22 -24.99
N ILE A 734 19.94 16.40 -26.28
CA ILE A 734 18.64 16.10 -26.91
C ILE A 734 18.93 15.20 -28.10
N SER A 735 18.30 14.03 -28.14
CA SER A 735 18.38 13.12 -29.28
C SER A 735 17.03 12.76 -29.88
N LYS A 736 17.04 12.41 -31.17
CA LYS A 736 15.87 12.03 -31.95
C LYS A 736 16.18 10.85 -32.85
N ARG A 737 15.65 9.69 -32.45
CA ARG A 737 15.62 8.48 -33.27
C ARG A 737 14.45 8.50 -34.25
N SER A 738 14.75 8.32 -35.53
CA SER A 738 13.78 8.25 -36.63
C SER A 738 14.17 7.15 -37.61
N GLY A 739 13.68 5.92 -37.38
CA GLY A 739 14.02 4.74 -38.17
C GLY A 739 15.48 4.32 -37.94
N TYR A 740 16.30 4.41 -38.99
CA TYR A 740 17.72 4.07 -38.96
C TYR A 740 18.63 5.26 -38.59
N TYR A 741 18.06 6.44 -38.37
CA TYR A 741 18.82 7.64 -38.00
C TYR A 741 18.63 7.96 -36.52
N ASP A 742 19.71 8.30 -35.82
CA ASP A 742 19.70 8.96 -34.51
C ASP A 742 20.43 10.29 -34.62
N PHE A 743 19.77 11.38 -34.27
CA PHE A 743 20.35 12.72 -34.28
C PHE A 743 20.53 13.18 -32.85
N THR A 744 21.74 13.55 -32.44
CA THR A 744 22.01 14.07 -31.09
C THR A 744 22.56 15.48 -31.14
N PHE A 745 22.05 16.33 -30.27
CA PHE A 745 22.61 17.63 -29.93
C PHE A 745 23.12 17.55 -28.51
N LEU A 746 24.41 17.84 -28.30
CA LEU A 746 25.09 17.75 -27.01
C LEU A 746 25.74 19.09 -26.66
N LEU A 747 25.53 19.51 -25.42
CA LEU A 747 26.28 20.55 -24.71
C LEU A 747 26.87 19.91 -23.48
N GLU A 748 28.19 19.97 -23.33
CA GLU A 748 28.86 19.31 -22.20
C GLU A 748 29.96 20.21 -21.66
N GLN A 749 30.06 20.28 -20.34
CA GLN A 749 31.22 20.76 -19.62
C GLN A 749 31.61 19.65 -18.66
N TYR A 750 32.70 18.95 -18.97
CA TYR A 750 33.19 17.84 -18.17
C TYR A 750 34.21 18.32 -17.14
N SER A 751 34.03 17.90 -15.90
CA SER A 751 35.04 18.04 -14.84
C SER A 751 35.10 16.74 -14.05
N PRO A 752 36.27 16.10 -13.93
CA PRO A 752 36.42 14.79 -13.32
C PRO A 752 36.15 14.84 -11.81
N ARG A 753 36.04 13.65 -11.21
CA ARG A 753 35.92 13.56 -9.74
C ARG A 753 37.20 14.09 -9.09
N LEU A 754 37.07 14.61 -7.87
CA LEU A 754 38.17 15.24 -7.13
C LEU A 754 39.27 14.24 -6.70
N THR A 755 39.06 12.94 -6.97
CA THR A 755 39.96 11.80 -6.73
C THR A 755 40.68 11.29 -7.98
N GLU A 756 40.26 11.67 -9.19
CA GLU A 756 40.82 11.19 -10.46
C GLU A 756 41.84 12.22 -10.99
N ASP A 757 43.11 12.11 -10.56
CA ASP A 757 44.16 13.09 -10.92
C ASP A 757 44.60 13.03 -12.40
N ASP A 758 44.24 11.97 -13.16
CA ASP A 758 44.67 11.76 -14.56
C ASP A 758 43.68 12.27 -15.63
N GLN A 759 42.48 12.74 -15.24
CA GLN A 759 41.47 13.19 -16.21
C GLN A 759 41.48 14.70 -16.44
N VAL A 760 41.21 15.12 -17.68
CA VAL A 760 41.26 16.52 -18.11
C VAL A 760 39.89 17.19 -18.19
N ASN A 761 39.80 18.47 -17.80
CA ASN A 761 38.61 19.28 -18.00
C ASN A 761 38.43 19.64 -19.49
N PHE A 762 37.24 19.40 -20.04
CA PHE A 762 36.91 19.80 -21.41
C PHE A 762 35.45 20.26 -21.55
N SER A 763 35.13 20.91 -22.68
CA SER A 763 33.78 21.37 -23.01
C SER A 763 33.45 21.12 -24.48
N ARG A 764 32.20 20.72 -24.76
CA ARG A 764 31.63 20.48 -26.11
C ARG A 764 30.44 21.42 -26.32
N LEU A 765 30.56 22.46 -27.15
CA LEU A 765 29.64 23.62 -27.16
C LEU A 765 29.29 24.19 -28.57
N PRO A 766 28.28 23.67 -29.28
CA PRO A 766 27.66 22.35 -29.17
C PRO A 766 28.35 21.31 -30.05
N GLU A 767 28.11 20.03 -29.74
CA GLU A 767 28.37 18.89 -30.63
C GLU A 767 27.04 18.41 -31.24
N LEU A 768 27.04 18.18 -32.55
CA LEU A 768 25.95 17.54 -33.30
C LEU A 768 26.45 16.18 -33.78
N SER A 769 25.74 15.11 -33.47
CA SER A 769 25.98 13.78 -34.01
C SER A 769 24.81 13.29 -34.87
N LEU A 770 25.15 12.51 -35.89
CA LEU A 770 24.21 11.77 -36.72
C LEU A 770 24.71 10.32 -36.84
N ASP A 771 24.01 9.42 -36.18
CA ASP A 771 24.18 7.98 -36.32
C ASP A 771 23.22 7.46 -37.39
N TYR A 772 23.74 6.73 -38.37
CA TYR A 772 22.97 6.08 -39.41
C TYR A 772 23.28 4.58 -39.42
N ASN A 773 22.29 3.80 -38.95
CA ASN A 773 22.37 2.35 -38.75
C ASN A 773 21.37 1.63 -39.68
N PRO A 774 21.63 1.57 -41.00
CA PRO A 774 20.79 0.87 -41.95
C PRO A 774 20.72 -0.64 -41.68
N PRO A 775 19.73 -1.35 -42.23
CA PRO A 775 19.68 -2.79 -42.14
C PRO A 775 20.84 -3.39 -42.94
N GLY A 776 21.68 -4.18 -42.26
CA GLY A 776 22.90 -4.77 -42.83
C GLY A 776 24.03 -4.73 -41.82
N ALA A 777 25.24 -4.90 -42.32
CA ALA A 777 26.47 -4.95 -41.51
C ALA A 777 27.18 -3.61 -41.37
N PHE A 778 26.63 -2.50 -41.88
CA PHE A 778 27.31 -1.20 -41.85
C PHE A 778 26.56 -0.17 -41.00
N SER A 779 27.31 0.56 -40.20
CA SER A 779 26.90 1.72 -39.40
C SER A 779 27.79 2.92 -39.78
N TYR A 780 27.25 4.13 -39.66
CA TYR A 780 27.97 5.36 -39.97
C TYR A 780 27.68 6.41 -38.91
N LEU A 781 28.71 7.12 -38.47
CA LEU A 781 28.60 8.22 -37.53
C LEU A 781 29.22 9.48 -38.15
N GLY A 782 28.50 10.59 -38.07
CA GLY A 782 29.00 11.92 -38.40
C GLY A 782 28.88 12.84 -37.20
N GLN A 783 29.98 13.45 -36.78
CA GLN A 783 30.00 14.41 -35.67
C GLN A 783 30.60 15.74 -36.12
N LEU A 784 30.04 16.84 -35.63
CA LEU A 784 30.65 18.15 -35.77
C LEU A 784 30.42 18.95 -34.49
N GLY A 785 31.42 19.69 -34.02
CA GLY A 785 31.24 20.53 -32.85
C GLY A 785 32.36 21.52 -32.63
N ARG A 786 32.17 22.36 -31.60
CA ARG A 786 33.22 23.22 -31.04
C ARG A 786 33.65 22.65 -29.69
N TYR A 787 34.95 22.59 -29.47
CA TYR A 787 35.57 21.97 -28.30
C TYR A 787 36.56 22.93 -27.68
N TYR A 788 36.69 22.81 -26.36
CA TYR A 788 37.66 23.53 -25.54
C TYR A 788 38.21 22.57 -24.49
N GLU A 789 39.51 22.61 -24.25
CA GLU A 789 40.19 21.78 -23.24
C GLU A 789 41.14 22.64 -22.41
N ASP A 790 41.03 22.55 -21.09
CA ASP A 790 41.80 23.38 -20.15
C ASP A 790 43.28 22.97 -20.11
N ALA A 791 43.56 21.66 -20.07
CA ALA A 791 44.91 21.11 -19.91
C ALA A 791 45.86 21.57 -21.03
N SER A 792 45.41 21.45 -22.28
CA SER A 792 46.17 21.89 -23.47
C SER A 792 45.98 23.37 -23.83
N GLY A 793 44.94 24.02 -23.27
CA GLY A 793 44.53 25.38 -23.59
C GLY A 793 44.17 25.55 -25.06
N VAL A 794 43.53 24.53 -25.66
CA VAL A 794 43.17 24.48 -27.08
C VAL A 794 41.67 24.70 -27.23
N GLU A 795 41.29 25.55 -28.19
CA GLU A 795 39.90 25.78 -28.60
C GLU A 795 39.77 25.61 -30.11
N GLY A 796 38.73 24.93 -30.58
CA GLY A 796 38.54 24.76 -32.03
C GLY A 796 37.30 23.97 -32.42
N TYR A 797 37.15 23.77 -33.73
CA TYR A 797 36.09 22.96 -34.31
C TYR A 797 36.64 21.59 -34.73
N ARG A 798 35.87 20.53 -34.50
CA ARG A 798 36.14 19.17 -34.99
C ARG A 798 35.02 18.74 -35.91
N ILE A 799 35.38 18.13 -37.03
CA ILE A 799 34.48 17.30 -37.83
C ILE A 799 35.03 15.87 -37.82
N ARG A 800 34.21 14.90 -37.44
CA ARG A 800 34.55 13.47 -37.41
C ARG A 800 33.55 12.71 -38.26
N GLY A 801 34.06 11.80 -39.07
CA GLY A 801 33.27 10.85 -39.84
C GLY A 801 33.78 9.46 -39.57
N GLU A 802 32.87 8.53 -39.32
CA GLU A 802 33.17 7.17 -38.96
C GLU A 802 32.27 6.20 -39.73
N ALA A 803 32.86 5.09 -40.16
CA ALA A 803 32.17 4.00 -40.80
C ALA A 803 32.61 2.70 -40.13
N GLU A 804 31.64 1.95 -39.62
CA GLU A 804 31.87 0.66 -39.00
C GLU A 804 31.18 -0.43 -39.84
N TYR A 805 31.91 -1.51 -40.07
CA TYR A 805 31.39 -2.77 -40.57
C TYR A 805 31.35 -3.76 -39.41
N SER A 806 30.25 -4.47 -39.18
CA SER A 806 30.11 -5.50 -38.15
C SER A 806 29.21 -6.62 -38.69
N ASP A 807 29.77 -7.81 -38.90
CA ASP A 807 29.00 -8.98 -39.35
C ASP A 807 29.47 -10.26 -38.65
N SER A 808 28.60 -11.27 -38.65
CA SER A 808 28.84 -12.57 -38.02
C SER A 808 28.78 -13.71 -39.05
N PHE A 809 29.79 -14.56 -39.03
CA PHE A 809 29.95 -15.67 -39.97
C PHE A 809 29.99 -16.99 -39.20
N SER A 810 29.17 -17.95 -39.64
CA SER A 810 29.28 -19.33 -39.19
C SER A 810 30.48 -20.00 -39.89
N LEU A 811 31.42 -20.52 -39.11
CA LEU A 811 32.57 -21.30 -39.58
C LEU A 811 32.31 -22.80 -39.33
N PRO A 812 33.05 -23.70 -40.02
CA PRO A 812 33.06 -25.13 -39.69
C PRO A 812 33.42 -25.38 -38.21
N LEU A 813 33.12 -26.57 -37.68
CA LEU A 813 33.43 -26.98 -36.30
C LEU A 813 32.64 -26.23 -35.19
N ASN A 814 31.39 -25.82 -35.47
CA ASN A 814 30.56 -25.06 -34.52
C ASN A 814 31.23 -23.77 -34.03
N SER A 815 31.92 -23.09 -34.95
CA SER A 815 32.57 -21.81 -34.69
C SER A 815 31.77 -20.66 -35.27
N TYR A 816 31.79 -19.52 -34.59
CA TYR A 816 31.19 -18.25 -34.99
C TYR A 816 32.28 -17.19 -34.95
N LEU A 817 32.48 -16.50 -36.08
CA LEU A 817 33.42 -15.40 -36.19
C LEU A 817 32.63 -14.12 -36.40
N ARG A 818 32.70 -13.18 -35.45
CA ARG A 818 32.27 -11.81 -35.66
C ARG A 818 33.47 -10.98 -36.09
N VAL A 819 33.32 -10.27 -37.20
CA VAL A 819 34.32 -9.35 -37.74
C VAL A 819 33.75 -7.96 -37.63
N SER A 820 34.46 -7.09 -36.92
CA SER A 820 34.22 -5.65 -36.94
C SER A 820 35.41 -4.90 -37.54
N GLN A 821 35.11 -3.87 -38.31
CA GLN A 821 36.09 -2.95 -38.86
C GLN A 821 35.54 -1.54 -38.78
N GLU A 822 36.12 -0.72 -37.92
CA GLU A 822 35.85 0.71 -37.82
C GLU A 822 36.94 1.48 -38.57
N PHE A 823 36.54 2.54 -39.26
CA PHE A 823 37.43 3.57 -39.77
C PHE A 823 36.87 4.93 -39.39
N SER A 824 37.67 5.73 -38.69
CA SER A 824 37.32 7.07 -38.25
C SER A 824 38.33 8.09 -38.79
N SER A 825 37.82 9.26 -39.18
CA SER A 825 38.64 10.39 -39.58
C SER A 825 38.08 11.67 -38.97
N SER A 826 38.96 12.36 -38.24
CA SER A 826 38.71 13.65 -37.62
C SER A 826 39.60 14.73 -38.26
N ALA A 827 39.04 15.92 -38.47
CA ALA A 827 39.79 17.11 -38.87
C ALA A 827 39.48 18.27 -37.91
N TYR A 828 40.52 19.01 -37.53
CA TYR A 828 40.45 20.03 -36.49
C TYR A 828 40.79 21.41 -37.04
N GLN A 829 40.00 22.42 -36.68
CA GLN A 829 40.27 23.82 -36.97
C GLN A 829 40.42 24.58 -35.65
N ILE A 830 41.67 24.91 -35.29
CA ILE A 830 42.01 25.52 -34.01
C ILE A 830 42.03 27.05 -34.08
N GLU A 831 41.47 27.71 -33.07
CA GLU A 831 41.45 29.16 -32.94
C GLU A 831 42.76 29.65 -32.27
N GLY A 832 43.33 30.76 -32.75
CA GLY A 832 44.46 31.43 -32.09
C GLY A 832 45.85 30.79 -32.20
N ARG A 833 45.99 29.60 -32.83
CA ARG A 833 47.29 28.97 -33.16
C ARG A 833 47.43 28.75 -34.66
N GLU A 834 48.54 29.23 -35.24
CA GLU A 834 48.88 28.92 -36.64
C GLU A 834 49.56 27.55 -36.71
N TYR A 835 48.89 26.59 -37.35
CA TYR A 835 49.47 25.30 -37.72
C TYR A 835 49.86 25.30 -39.20
N ASP A 836 51.02 24.73 -39.53
CA ASP A 836 51.50 24.61 -40.92
C ASP A 836 50.55 23.78 -41.81
N ARG A 837 49.76 22.89 -41.21
CA ARG A 837 48.71 22.07 -41.84
C ARG A 837 47.53 21.92 -40.88
N ILE A 838 46.33 21.79 -41.43
CA ILE A 838 45.11 21.48 -40.65
C ILE A 838 45.35 20.16 -39.90
N PRO A 839 45.35 20.16 -38.55
CA PRO A 839 45.50 18.94 -37.77
C PRO A 839 44.38 17.96 -38.13
N ASN A 840 44.74 16.69 -38.22
CA ASN A 840 43.80 15.61 -38.46
C ASN A 840 44.29 14.36 -37.75
N GLN A 841 43.34 13.52 -37.37
CA GLN A 841 43.57 12.21 -36.79
C GLN A 841 42.72 11.22 -37.55
N GLN A 842 43.29 10.09 -37.88
CA GLN A 842 42.60 8.97 -38.51
C GLN A 842 42.94 7.74 -37.69
N HIS A 843 41.94 6.93 -37.38
CA HIS A 843 42.19 5.64 -36.77
C HIS A 843 41.38 4.56 -37.46
N SER A 844 41.91 3.36 -37.39
CA SER A 844 41.29 2.16 -37.93
C SER A 844 41.32 1.12 -36.82
N GLU A 845 40.15 0.59 -36.46
CA GLU A 845 40.04 -0.48 -35.47
C GLU A 845 39.48 -1.74 -36.13
N THR A 846 40.21 -2.84 -36.00
CA THR A 846 39.78 -4.16 -36.45
C THR A 846 39.50 -5.01 -35.21
N GLY A 847 38.26 -5.48 -35.07
CA GLY A 847 37.87 -6.44 -34.06
C GLY A 847 37.59 -7.80 -34.69
N LEU A 848 38.21 -8.87 -34.16
CA LEU A 848 37.91 -10.25 -34.56
C LEU A 848 37.51 -11.03 -33.30
N ARG A 849 36.25 -11.41 -33.21
CA ARG A 849 35.74 -12.26 -32.12
C ARG A 849 35.43 -13.65 -32.65
N LEU A 850 36.29 -14.62 -32.33
CA LEU A 850 36.11 -16.03 -32.67
C LEU A 850 35.60 -16.81 -31.46
N ARG A 851 34.36 -17.28 -31.52
CA ARG A 851 33.81 -18.25 -30.58
C ARG A 851 33.83 -19.65 -31.21
N THR A 852 34.46 -20.62 -30.58
CA THR A 852 34.56 -22.00 -31.07
C THR A 852 34.06 -22.96 -30.01
N ASN A 853 33.00 -23.71 -30.33
CA ASN A 853 32.44 -24.71 -29.43
C ASN A 853 33.03 -26.09 -29.79
N LEU A 854 34.05 -26.53 -29.07
CA LEU A 854 34.70 -27.83 -29.24
C LEU A 854 33.91 -28.92 -28.48
N GLY A 855 32.93 -29.50 -29.17
CA GLY A 855 32.06 -30.52 -28.57
C GLY A 855 30.90 -29.90 -27.80
N ARG A 856 30.56 -30.47 -26.64
CA ARG A 856 29.46 -29.97 -25.77
C ARG A 856 29.94 -29.21 -24.54
N SER A 857 31.22 -29.33 -24.21
CA SER A 857 31.78 -28.92 -22.92
C SER A 857 32.84 -27.85 -22.99
N LEU A 858 33.48 -27.63 -24.14
CA LEU A 858 34.59 -26.67 -24.27
C LEU A 858 34.20 -25.54 -25.22
N THR A 859 34.21 -24.32 -24.72
CA THR A 859 34.01 -23.09 -25.49
C THR A 859 35.29 -22.26 -25.43
N LEU A 860 35.84 -21.91 -26.59
CA LEU A 860 36.96 -20.99 -26.71
C LEU A 860 36.47 -19.68 -27.33
N ARG A 861 36.73 -18.56 -26.69
CA ARG A 861 36.48 -17.21 -27.20
C ARG A 861 37.81 -16.50 -27.33
N ASN A 862 38.06 -15.93 -28.50
CA ASN A 862 39.28 -15.18 -28.78
C ASN A 862 38.82 -13.82 -29.32
N ASN A 863 39.20 -12.75 -28.67
CA ASN A 863 38.88 -11.38 -29.05
C ASN A 863 40.19 -10.66 -29.39
N TYR A 864 40.42 -10.45 -30.69
CA TYR A 864 41.57 -9.69 -31.17
C TYR A 864 41.12 -8.28 -31.53
N THR A 865 41.79 -7.28 -30.96
CA THR A 865 41.55 -5.87 -31.23
C THR A 865 42.84 -5.23 -31.72
N TYR A 866 42.84 -4.75 -32.97
CA TYR A 866 43.95 -3.99 -33.54
C TYR A 866 43.49 -2.59 -33.91
N ARG A 867 44.04 -1.58 -33.23
CA ARG A 867 43.78 -0.17 -33.46
C ARG A 867 45.08 0.53 -33.84
N GLU A 868 45.10 1.06 -35.05
CA GLU A 868 46.18 1.91 -35.54
C GLU A 868 45.69 3.35 -35.65
N GLN A 869 46.55 4.31 -35.32
CA GLN A 869 46.26 5.74 -35.48
C GLN A 869 47.33 6.47 -36.30
N TRP A 870 46.87 7.43 -37.09
CA TRP A 870 47.66 8.33 -37.92
C TRP A 870 47.26 9.78 -37.68
N GLY A 871 48.23 10.68 -37.84
CA GLY A 871 48.03 12.08 -37.55
C GLY A 871 48.11 12.33 -36.04
N TYR A 872 47.47 13.40 -35.58
CA TYR A 872 47.42 13.76 -34.17
C TYR A 872 46.16 14.59 -33.91
N THR A 873 45.64 14.49 -32.69
CA THR A 873 44.64 15.40 -32.16
C THR A 873 45.34 16.53 -31.38
N PRO A 874 44.84 17.76 -31.45
CA PRO A 874 45.27 18.84 -30.57
C PRO A 874 44.55 18.83 -29.20
N PHE A 875 43.63 17.89 -28.95
CA PHE A 875 42.89 17.70 -27.69
C PHE A 875 43.27 16.36 -27.05
N GLU A 876 43.66 16.34 -25.78
CA GLU A 876 44.03 15.14 -25.02
C GLU A 876 42.82 14.21 -24.79
N PHE A 877 41.62 14.75 -24.55
CA PHE A 877 40.41 13.93 -24.38
C PHE A 877 40.01 13.11 -25.63
N ASP A 878 40.52 13.50 -26.81
CA ASP A 878 40.23 12.85 -28.10
C ASP A 878 41.42 11.97 -28.56
N GLU A 879 42.44 11.82 -27.71
CA GLU A 879 43.58 10.98 -28.02
C GLU A 879 43.16 9.51 -28.05
N VAL A 880 43.54 8.84 -29.13
CA VAL A 880 43.19 7.44 -29.36
C VAL A 880 44.46 6.63 -29.20
N GLU A 881 44.54 5.85 -28.14
CA GLU A 881 45.68 4.98 -27.93
C GLU A 881 45.71 3.88 -28.99
N ARG A 882 46.93 3.54 -29.42
CA ARG A 882 47.13 2.35 -30.25
C ARG A 882 46.82 1.13 -29.40
N LYS A 883 46.21 0.13 -30.02
CA LYS A 883 45.85 -1.11 -29.33
C LYS A 883 46.23 -2.28 -30.22
N ASN A 884 46.87 -3.30 -29.69
CA ASN A 884 47.11 -4.53 -30.44
C ASN A 884 47.05 -5.70 -29.48
N GLU A 885 45.83 -6.04 -29.09
CA GLU A 885 45.58 -6.98 -28.00
C GLU A 885 44.84 -8.22 -28.49
N LEU A 886 45.22 -9.37 -27.94
CA LEU A 886 44.48 -10.62 -28.05
C LEU A 886 44.05 -11.07 -26.67
N GLU A 887 42.76 -11.01 -26.39
CA GLU A 887 42.13 -11.60 -25.23
C GLU A 887 41.62 -13.00 -25.59
N ASN A 888 41.77 -13.95 -24.67
CA ASN A 888 41.35 -15.33 -24.83
C ASN A 888 40.60 -15.74 -23.57
N GLU A 889 39.43 -16.34 -23.76
CA GLU A 889 38.60 -16.92 -22.72
C GLU A 889 38.36 -18.39 -23.08
N LEU A 890 38.67 -19.29 -22.16
CA LEU A 890 38.44 -20.72 -22.25
C LEU A 890 37.45 -21.08 -21.16
N ASN A 891 36.25 -21.48 -21.55
CA ASN A 891 35.25 -22.08 -20.68
C ASN A 891 35.23 -23.58 -20.92
N TYR A 892 35.49 -24.39 -19.90
CA TYR A 892 35.55 -25.84 -19.99
C TYR A 892 34.72 -26.52 -18.91
N GLN A 893 33.51 -26.89 -19.29
CA GLN A 893 32.61 -27.76 -18.54
C GLN A 893 33.09 -29.22 -18.59
N ILE A 894 34.15 -29.53 -17.86
CA ILE A 894 34.78 -30.88 -17.76
C ILE A 894 33.72 -31.95 -17.46
N SER A 895 32.74 -31.61 -16.62
CA SER A 895 31.58 -32.45 -16.32
C SER A 895 30.39 -31.56 -15.93
N PRO A 896 29.16 -32.10 -15.77
CA PRO A 896 28.03 -31.33 -15.22
C PRO A 896 28.31 -30.71 -13.84
N TYR A 897 29.36 -31.19 -13.17
CA TYR A 897 29.76 -30.85 -11.82
C TYR A 897 31.07 -30.09 -11.76
N LEU A 898 31.70 -29.76 -12.88
CA LEU A 898 33.00 -29.08 -12.89
C LEU A 898 33.07 -28.17 -14.12
N ASP A 899 33.02 -26.86 -13.88
CA ASP A 899 33.26 -25.83 -14.85
C ASP A 899 34.56 -25.08 -14.51
N PHE A 900 35.30 -24.72 -15.55
CA PHE A 900 36.58 -24.06 -15.41
C PHE A 900 36.70 -22.99 -16.47
N ASP A 901 36.88 -21.76 -16.02
CA ASP A 901 37.07 -20.58 -16.85
C ASP A 901 38.50 -20.07 -16.69
N LEU A 902 39.16 -19.81 -17.81
CA LEU A 902 40.49 -19.24 -17.86
C LEU A 902 40.50 -18.09 -18.86
N GLU A 903 40.85 -16.91 -18.39
CA GLU A 903 40.95 -15.71 -19.20
C GLU A 903 42.37 -15.17 -19.15
N GLY A 904 42.80 -14.60 -20.25
CA GLY A 904 44.10 -13.95 -20.35
C GLY A 904 44.41 -13.56 -21.77
N GLY A 905 45.57 -12.97 -21.99
CA GLY A 905 45.85 -12.41 -23.29
C GLY A 905 47.24 -11.86 -23.45
N TYR A 906 47.43 -11.14 -24.54
CA TYR A 906 48.70 -10.53 -24.86
C TYR A 906 48.47 -9.20 -25.57
N ASP A 907 49.13 -8.16 -25.08
CA ASP A 907 49.30 -6.91 -25.79
C ASP A 907 50.59 -6.96 -26.61
N PHE A 908 50.42 -7.03 -27.92
CA PHE A 908 51.50 -7.01 -28.91
C PHE A 908 52.11 -5.62 -29.11
N LEU A 909 51.48 -4.56 -28.58
CA LEU A 909 52.02 -3.20 -28.62
C LEU A 909 53.08 -3.00 -27.53
N ASP A 910 52.70 -3.23 -26.27
CA ASP A 910 53.61 -3.07 -25.13
C ASP A 910 54.47 -4.31 -24.86
N TYR A 911 54.24 -5.39 -25.62
CA TYR A 911 54.89 -6.69 -25.46
C TYR A 911 54.65 -7.33 -24.10
N GLN A 912 53.48 -7.06 -23.49
CA GLN A 912 53.09 -7.51 -22.16
C GLN A 912 51.94 -8.52 -22.24
N TYR A 913 51.86 -9.42 -21.26
CA TYR A 913 50.72 -10.31 -21.10
C TYR A 913 49.58 -9.56 -20.41
N LEU A 914 48.33 -9.84 -20.78
CA LEU A 914 47.20 -9.43 -19.93
C LEU A 914 47.18 -10.31 -18.67
N PRO A 915 46.64 -9.83 -17.54
CA PRO A 915 46.47 -10.65 -16.34
C PRO A 915 45.76 -11.96 -16.66
N LEU A 916 46.21 -13.04 -16.02
CA LEU A 916 45.63 -14.36 -16.12
C LEU A 916 44.59 -14.52 -15.02
N GLU A 917 43.32 -14.64 -15.40
CA GLU A 917 42.21 -14.86 -14.48
C GLU A 917 41.75 -16.30 -14.57
N ALA A 918 41.62 -16.96 -13.43
CA ALA A 918 41.20 -18.35 -13.35
C ALA A 918 40.01 -18.48 -12.40
N TYR A 919 38.95 -19.11 -12.89
CA TYR A 919 37.74 -19.39 -12.14
C TYR A 919 37.39 -20.87 -12.23
N LEU A 920 36.94 -21.44 -11.12
CA LEU A 920 36.61 -22.85 -10.99
C LEU A 920 35.30 -22.99 -10.22
N ASP A 921 34.31 -23.63 -10.84
CA ASP A 921 33.06 -24.04 -10.21
C ASP A 921 33.02 -25.57 -10.14
N LEU A 922 33.01 -26.11 -8.93
CA LEU A 922 33.05 -27.54 -8.67
C LEU A 922 31.84 -27.90 -7.79
N ASN A 923 31.01 -28.82 -8.27
CA ASN A 923 29.85 -29.35 -7.56
C ASN A 923 30.04 -30.84 -7.25
N PRO A 924 30.89 -31.25 -6.28
CA PRO A 924 31.24 -32.66 -6.05
C PRO A 924 30.03 -33.58 -5.87
N THR A 925 28.94 -33.03 -5.34
CA THR A 925 27.62 -33.65 -5.19
C THR A 925 26.53 -32.62 -5.47
N GLU A 926 25.26 -33.03 -5.67
CA GLU A 926 24.12 -32.10 -5.83
C GLU A 926 23.92 -31.12 -4.65
N ASN A 927 24.53 -31.48 -3.52
CA ASN A 927 24.42 -30.83 -2.23
C ASN A 927 25.68 -30.05 -1.84
N TRP A 928 26.69 -29.98 -2.71
CA TRP A 928 27.95 -29.28 -2.42
C TRP A 928 28.40 -28.48 -3.62
N GLU A 929 28.51 -27.17 -3.46
CA GLU A 929 29.07 -26.22 -4.43
C GLU A 929 30.37 -25.62 -3.88
N LEU A 930 31.39 -25.52 -4.71
CA LEU A 930 32.70 -24.95 -4.42
C LEU A 930 33.07 -23.98 -5.54
N LYS A 931 33.32 -22.72 -5.22
CA LYS A 931 33.81 -21.73 -6.19
C LYS A 931 35.18 -21.20 -5.79
N LEU A 932 36.06 -20.99 -6.76
CA LEU A 932 37.40 -20.46 -6.55
C LEU A 932 37.75 -19.49 -7.67
N GLY A 933 38.23 -18.30 -7.34
CA GLY A 933 38.63 -17.27 -8.30
C GLY A 933 39.94 -16.59 -7.91
N THR A 934 40.81 -16.29 -8.88
CA THR A 934 42.04 -15.50 -8.66
C THR A 934 42.52 -14.82 -9.95
N ARG A 935 43.29 -13.74 -9.80
CA ARG A 935 43.88 -12.95 -10.89
C ARG A 935 45.39 -12.80 -10.71
N TYR A 936 46.16 -13.14 -11.73
CA TYR A 936 47.62 -13.14 -11.71
C TYR A 936 48.23 -12.26 -12.81
N ASP A 937 49.00 -11.25 -12.45
CA ASP A 937 49.79 -10.46 -13.39
C ASP A 937 51.04 -11.23 -13.82
N LEU A 938 51.01 -11.71 -15.07
CA LEU A 938 52.10 -12.45 -15.70
C LEU A 938 53.38 -11.59 -15.90
N ASN A 939 53.28 -10.26 -15.92
CA ASN A 939 54.42 -9.37 -16.15
C ASN A 939 55.16 -9.06 -14.85
N ASN A 940 54.43 -8.68 -13.79
CA ASN A 940 55.01 -8.40 -12.48
C ASN A 940 55.23 -9.67 -11.63
N MET A 941 54.66 -10.79 -12.05
CA MET A 941 54.71 -12.09 -11.36
C MET A 941 54.08 -12.04 -9.96
N LEU A 942 53.01 -11.24 -9.81
CA LEU A 942 52.26 -11.03 -8.57
C LEU A 942 50.77 -11.24 -8.83
N PHE A 943 49.99 -11.52 -7.79
CA PHE A 943 48.52 -11.56 -7.88
C PHE A 943 47.95 -10.15 -7.80
N ASP A 944 47.03 -9.79 -8.70
CA ASP A 944 46.39 -8.45 -8.67
C ASP A 944 45.22 -8.41 -7.70
N ASP A 945 44.49 -9.53 -7.61
CA ASP A 945 43.34 -9.70 -6.73
C ASP A 945 43.57 -10.88 -5.78
N GLN A 946 42.88 -10.84 -4.64
CA GLN A 946 42.92 -11.90 -3.65
C GLN A 946 42.32 -13.20 -4.21
N LEU A 947 42.73 -14.33 -3.62
CA LEU A 947 42.09 -15.62 -3.88
C LEU A 947 40.77 -15.66 -3.13
N ILE A 948 39.67 -15.71 -3.89
CA ILE A 948 38.32 -15.86 -3.35
C ILE A 948 37.95 -17.33 -3.40
N PHE A 949 37.51 -17.88 -2.28
CA PHE A 949 36.99 -19.24 -2.18
C PHE A 949 35.63 -19.22 -1.50
N SER A 950 34.65 -19.88 -2.12
CA SER A 950 33.34 -20.14 -1.52
C SER A 950 33.03 -21.63 -1.49
N SER A 951 32.38 -22.08 -0.43
CA SER A 951 31.91 -23.46 -0.26
C SER A 951 30.54 -23.46 0.37
N THR A 952 29.56 -24.03 -0.33
CA THR A 952 28.18 -24.18 0.13
C THR A 952 27.82 -25.65 0.11
N TYR A 953 27.63 -26.24 1.30
CA TYR A 953 27.21 -27.62 1.46
C TYR A 953 25.86 -27.66 2.18
N GLU A 954 24.85 -28.31 1.60
CA GLU A 954 23.51 -28.40 2.18
C GLU A 954 23.00 -29.83 2.13
N SER A 955 22.60 -30.38 3.26
CA SER A 955 22.05 -31.72 3.40
C SER A 955 21.05 -31.73 4.54
N GLU A 956 20.26 -32.81 4.68
CA GLU A 956 19.25 -32.92 5.76
C GLU A 956 19.79 -32.62 7.17
N ARG A 957 21.10 -32.80 7.41
CA ARG A 957 21.72 -32.61 8.73
C ARG A 957 22.83 -31.56 8.79
N TRP A 958 23.30 -31.06 7.66
CA TRP A 958 24.45 -30.17 7.60
C TRP A 958 24.17 -29.11 6.58
N GLU A 959 24.24 -27.86 7.01
CA GLU A 959 24.30 -26.69 6.14
C GLU A 959 25.59 -25.96 6.51
N HIS A 960 26.52 -25.85 5.58
CA HIS A 960 27.81 -25.23 5.82
C HIS A 960 28.10 -24.28 4.67
N ARG A 961 28.18 -23.00 4.99
CA ARG A 961 28.56 -21.94 4.07
C ARG A 961 29.90 -21.36 4.54
N LEU A 962 30.86 -21.23 3.65
CA LEU A 962 32.20 -20.73 3.94
C LEU A 962 32.65 -19.82 2.80
N GLY A 963 33.00 -18.58 3.09
CA GLY A 963 33.68 -17.63 2.21
C GLY A 963 35.06 -17.32 2.77
N LEU A 964 36.07 -17.21 1.91
CA LEU A 964 37.44 -16.85 2.27
C LEU A 964 38.01 -15.89 1.22
N GLU A 965 38.66 -14.83 1.69
CA GLU A 965 39.51 -13.94 0.88
C GLU A 965 40.96 -14.05 1.36
N TYR A 966 41.86 -14.48 0.47
CA TYR A 966 43.26 -14.76 0.81
C TYR A 966 44.22 -14.04 -0.13
N ASP A 967 45.04 -13.15 0.40
CA ASP A 967 46.11 -12.51 -0.36
C ASP A 967 47.27 -13.49 -0.59
N LEU A 968 47.39 -13.94 -1.83
CA LEU A 968 48.43 -14.86 -2.29
C LEU A 968 49.84 -14.24 -2.32
N ASN A 969 49.96 -12.91 -2.36
CA ASN A 969 51.26 -12.23 -2.36
C ASN A 969 51.85 -12.13 -0.95
N SER A 970 51.06 -11.64 0.01
CA SER A 970 51.48 -11.52 1.40
C SER A 970 51.34 -12.84 2.18
N SER A 971 50.67 -13.83 1.61
CA SER A 971 50.31 -15.10 2.26
C SER A 971 49.47 -14.89 3.53
N ARG A 972 48.57 -13.92 3.48
CA ARG A 972 47.70 -13.52 4.59
C ARG A 972 46.23 -13.77 4.22
N LEU A 973 45.46 -14.22 5.20
CA LEU A 973 44.01 -14.27 5.10
C LEU A 973 43.48 -12.87 5.42
N GLU A 974 42.67 -12.29 4.54
CA GLU A 974 42.11 -10.96 4.74
C GLU A 974 40.67 -11.05 5.24
N GLU A 975 39.85 -11.96 4.71
CA GLU A 975 38.48 -12.15 5.21
C GLU A 975 38.10 -13.64 5.31
N ILE A 976 37.30 -13.99 6.31
CA ILE A 976 36.66 -15.31 6.44
C ILE A 976 35.25 -15.15 6.98
N ASP A 977 34.29 -15.67 6.21
CA ASP A 977 32.91 -15.84 6.63
C ASP A 977 32.58 -17.32 6.74
N ASN A 978 31.98 -17.72 7.85
CA ASN A 978 31.56 -19.10 8.07
C ASN A 978 30.19 -19.14 8.74
N GLN A 979 29.28 -19.91 8.16
CA GLN A 979 28.04 -20.31 8.77
C GLN A 979 27.96 -21.85 8.76
N LEU A 980 27.61 -22.44 9.90
CA LEU A 980 27.47 -23.87 10.07
C LEU A 980 26.21 -24.19 10.87
N ILE A 981 25.29 -24.92 10.27
CA ILE A 981 24.14 -25.55 10.90
C ILE A 981 24.35 -27.06 10.86
N TYR A 982 24.32 -27.70 12.01
CA TYR A 982 24.55 -29.14 12.15
C TYR A 982 23.51 -29.79 13.05
N GLU A 983 22.68 -30.66 12.48
CA GLU A 983 21.75 -31.51 13.22
C GLU A 983 22.47 -32.73 13.82
N LEU A 984 22.47 -32.82 15.15
CA LEU A 984 23.14 -33.88 15.91
C LEU A 984 22.45 -35.23 15.70
N GLU A 985 23.25 -36.31 15.65
CA GLU A 985 22.71 -37.64 15.35
C GLU A 985 21.71 -38.16 16.40
N GLY A 986 20.54 -38.58 15.91
CA GLY A 986 19.47 -39.27 16.64
C GLY A 986 18.17 -38.46 16.71
N ASP A 987 17.05 -39.12 16.97
CA ASP A 987 15.69 -38.53 16.99
C ASP A 987 15.44 -37.58 18.18
N TRP A 988 16.51 -36.99 18.72
CA TRP A 988 16.45 -36.06 19.82
C TRP A 988 16.15 -34.63 19.32
N GLY A 989 16.42 -34.28 18.06
CA GLY A 989 16.15 -32.94 17.52
C GLY A 989 17.07 -31.86 18.09
N TRP A 990 18.33 -32.19 18.39
CA TRP A 990 19.33 -31.17 18.72
C TRP A 990 20.02 -30.71 17.44
N TYR A 991 20.29 -29.42 17.30
CA TYR A 991 21.13 -28.89 16.24
C TYR A 991 22.03 -27.76 16.77
N LEU A 992 23.20 -27.62 16.17
CA LEU A 992 24.19 -26.59 16.45
C LEU A 992 24.14 -25.58 15.31
N GLU A 993 24.21 -24.30 15.62
CA GLU A 993 24.38 -23.22 14.66
C GLU A 993 25.62 -22.40 15.07
N SER A 994 26.45 -22.00 14.12
CA SER A 994 27.68 -21.26 14.36
C SER A 994 27.92 -20.30 13.22
N ASN A 995 28.06 -19.01 13.53
CA ASN A 995 28.41 -17.96 12.59
C ASN A 995 29.73 -17.32 13.03
N LEU A 996 30.63 -17.07 12.09
CA LEU A 996 31.93 -16.45 12.32
C LEU A 996 32.27 -15.59 11.11
N SER A 997 32.53 -14.31 11.33
CA SER A 997 33.02 -13.37 10.33
C SER A 997 34.25 -12.67 10.89
N ILE A 998 35.37 -12.75 10.18
CA ILE A 998 36.63 -12.12 10.54
C ILE A 998 37.12 -11.34 9.34
N ASP A 999 37.42 -10.07 9.55
CA ASP A 999 38.02 -9.17 8.57
C ASP A 999 39.30 -8.57 9.15
N TYR A 1000 40.42 -8.84 8.52
CA TYR A 1000 41.75 -8.45 8.99
C TYR A 1000 42.21 -7.06 8.54
N ASP A 1001 41.43 -6.36 7.70
CA ASP A 1001 41.71 -5.00 7.22
C ASP A 1001 41.14 -3.91 8.13
N TYR A 1002 40.18 -4.23 9.01
CA TYR A 1002 39.58 -3.28 9.96
C TYR A 1002 40.20 -3.38 11.37
N ASP A 1003 40.07 -2.29 12.14
CA ASP A 1003 40.56 -2.20 13.54
C ASP A 1003 39.96 -3.29 14.46
N GLN A 1004 38.72 -3.72 14.19
CA GLN A 1004 38.08 -4.87 14.83
C GLN A 1004 38.13 -6.07 13.91
N GLN A 1005 39.02 -7.01 14.21
CA GLN A 1005 39.26 -8.17 13.36
C GLN A 1005 38.06 -9.12 13.26
N ILE A 1006 37.18 -9.18 14.27
CA ILE A 1006 36.04 -10.08 14.30
C ILE A 1006 34.78 -9.23 14.11
N ARG A 1007 34.08 -9.45 13.00
CA ARG A 1007 32.81 -8.77 12.66
C ARG A 1007 31.59 -9.52 13.18
N GLU A 1008 31.70 -10.84 13.31
CA GLU A 1008 30.64 -11.67 13.88
C GLU A 1008 31.27 -12.93 14.52
N ALA A 1009 30.77 -13.36 15.68
CA ALA A 1009 31.16 -14.64 16.27
C ALA A 1009 30.08 -15.14 17.23
N ASN A 1010 29.18 -15.97 16.70
CA ASN A 1010 28.00 -16.46 17.37
C ASN A 1010 27.98 -17.99 17.35
N ILE A 1011 27.66 -18.62 18.49
CA ILE A 1011 27.43 -20.07 18.55
C ILE A 1011 26.15 -20.36 19.31
N GLN A 1012 25.32 -21.25 18.77
CA GLN A 1012 24.03 -21.62 19.33
C GLN A 1012 23.90 -23.15 19.36
N LEU A 1013 23.45 -23.68 20.50
CA LEU A 1013 23.02 -25.06 20.63
C LEU A 1013 21.51 -25.06 20.84
N ASN A 1014 20.79 -25.64 19.90
CA ASN A 1014 19.34 -25.61 19.83
C ASN A 1014 18.76 -27.01 20.01
N LYS A 1015 17.59 -27.08 20.64
CA LYS A 1015 16.89 -28.32 20.93
C LYS A 1015 15.42 -28.19 20.60
N ARG A 1016 14.99 -28.86 19.53
CA ARG A 1016 13.59 -28.97 19.10
C ARG A 1016 12.90 -30.13 19.82
N PHE A 1017 11.85 -29.83 20.58
CA PHE A 1017 11.03 -30.75 21.37
C PHE A 1017 9.63 -30.96 20.76
N HIS A 1018 9.55 -30.98 19.43
CA HIS A 1018 8.33 -30.89 18.63
C HIS A 1018 7.73 -29.49 18.58
N CYS A 1019 6.90 -29.13 19.57
CA CYS A 1019 6.14 -27.89 19.63
C CYS A 1019 6.79 -26.80 20.50
N ARG A 1020 8.10 -26.90 20.69
CA ARG A 1020 8.92 -26.12 21.61
C ARG A 1020 10.37 -26.22 21.21
N GLU A 1021 11.12 -25.18 21.55
CA GLU A 1021 12.54 -25.14 21.27
C GLU A 1021 13.30 -24.47 22.43
N LEU A 1022 14.48 -25.01 22.73
CA LEU A 1022 15.38 -24.47 23.74
C LEU A 1022 16.69 -24.11 23.04
N LYS A 1023 17.04 -22.82 23.06
CA LYS A 1023 18.24 -22.27 22.44
C LYS A 1023 19.23 -21.84 23.51
N PHE A 1024 20.48 -22.23 23.35
CA PHE A 1024 21.60 -21.77 24.16
C PHE A 1024 22.57 -21.04 23.24
N SER A 1025 22.61 -19.72 23.29
CA SER A 1025 23.47 -18.91 22.42
C SER A 1025 24.58 -18.22 23.19
N TYR A 1026 25.72 -18.03 22.53
CA TYR A 1026 26.81 -17.19 23.00
C TYR A 1026 27.25 -16.29 21.84
N ASP A 1027 27.20 -14.99 22.09
CA ASP A 1027 27.65 -13.93 21.20
C ASP A 1027 28.96 -13.37 21.74
N TYR A 1028 30.03 -13.49 20.97
CA TYR A 1028 31.36 -13.06 21.36
C TYR A 1028 31.50 -11.53 21.38
N LEU A 1029 30.89 -10.82 20.43
CA LEU A 1029 31.00 -9.37 20.30
C LEU A 1029 30.20 -8.65 21.37
N ARG A 1030 29.00 -9.17 21.68
CA ARG A 1030 28.20 -8.69 22.81
C ARG A 1030 28.70 -9.22 24.16
N GLU A 1031 29.66 -10.15 24.15
CA GLU A 1031 30.10 -10.89 25.33
C GLU A 1031 28.91 -11.44 26.14
N GLU A 1032 27.90 -11.98 25.45
CA GLU A 1032 26.59 -12.32 25.99
C GLU A 1032 26.28 -13.82 25.82
N PHE A 1033 26.02 -14.53 26.92
CA PHE A 1033 25.44 -15.87 26.92
C PHE A 1033 23.94 -15.80 27.19
N THR A 1034 23.12 -16.44 26.36
CA THR A 1034 21.66 -16.42 26.46
C THR A 1034 21.08 -17.82 26.45
N VAL A 1035 20.11 -18.06 27.33
CA VAL A 1035 19.23 -19.23 27.29
C VAL A 1035 17.83 -18.75 26.96
N GLN A 1036 17.27 -19.29 25.90
CA GLN A 1036 15.97 -18.93 25.37
C GLN A 1036 15.09 -20.16 25.23
N TYR A 1037 13.85 -20.06 25.69
CA TYR A 1037 12.84 -21.11 25.56
C TYR A 1037 11.67 -20.56 24.76
N SER A 1038 11.38 -21.18 23.61
CA SER A 1038 10.30 -20.85 22.69
C SER A 1038 9.29 -21.99 22.59
N ILE A 1039 8.04 -21.65 22.24
CA ILE A 1039 6.93 -22.59 22.09
C ILE A 1039 6.16 -22.26 20.81
N ASP A 1040 5.66 -23.26 20.11
CA ASP A 1040 5.03 -23.09 18.79
C ASP A 1040 3.68 -22.34 18.83
N LEU A 1041 3.11 -22.11 20.03
CA LEU A 1041 1.97 -21.21 20.21
C LEU A 1041 2.30 -19.76 19.76
N PHE A 1042 3.59 -19.44 19.76
CA PHE A 1042 4.19 -18.14 19.51
C PHE A 1042 5.45 -18.42 18.67
N PRO A 1043 5.31 -18.75 17.37
CA PRO A 1043 6.43 -19.18 16.55
C PRO A 1043 7.51 -18.12 16.64
N ALA A 1044 8.67 -18.48 17.21
CA ALA A 1044 9.75 -17.53 17.37
C ALA A 1044 10.29 -17.20 15.98
N ASP A 1045 10.34 -15.91 15.63
CA ASP A 1045 11.36 -15.47 14.69
C ASP A 1045 12.69 -16.04 15.20
N PRO A 1046 13.55 -16.61 14.33
CA PRO A 1046 14.95 -16.69 14.68
C PRO A 1046 15.30 -15.30 15.18
N VAL A 1047 15.87 -15.17 16.39
CA VAL A 1047 16.48 -13.89 16.73
C VAL A 1047 17.48 -13.70 15.61
N GLY A 1048 17.19 -12.76 14.71
CA GLY A 1048 17.95 -12.51 13.49
C GLY A 1048 19.34 -12.05 13.90
N PHE A 1049 20.17 -13.02 14.20
CA PHE A 1049 21.62 -12.94 14.17
C PHE A 1049 22.12 -13.54 12.85
N THR A 1050 21.21 -13.97 11.98
CA THR A 1050 21.50 -14.44 10.64
C THR A 1050 21.53 -13.24 9.71
N LYS A 1051 22.73 -12.97 9.17
CA LYS A 1051 22.92 -12.33 7.87
C LYS A 1051 21.87 -12.83 6.88
N THR A 1052 21.24 -11.92 6.16
CA THR A 1052 20.49 -12.30 4.95
C THR A 1052 21.46 -12.86 3.91
N GLU A 1053 20.99 -13.56 2.88
CA GLU A 1053 21.89 -14.11 1.84
C GLU A 1053 22.77 -13.02 1.21
N ASP A 1054 22.32 -11.77 1.27
CA ASP A 1054 22.97 -10.57 0.74
C ASP A 1054 24.13 -10.04 1.62
N ASP A 1055 24.23 -10.45 2.90
CA ASP A 1055 25.22 -9.88 3.84
C ASP A 1055 26.51 -10.72 3.94
N LEU A 1056 26.53 -11.95 3.46
CA LEU A 1056 27.70 -12.85 3.50
C LEU A 1056 28.65 -12.53 2.33
N ILE A 1057 29.95 -12.86 2.43
CA ILE A 1057 30.96 -12.80 1.33
C ILE A 1057 30.63 -13.77 0.17
N PHE A 1058 29.35 -13.89 -0.18
CA PHE A 1058 28.90 -14.51 -1.41
C PHE A 1058 28.60 -13.45 -2.49
N GLU A 1059 28.68 -12.15 -2.14
CA GLU A 1059 28.53 -11.02 -3.06
C GLU A 1059 29.79 -10.16 -3.26
N SER A 1060 31.04 -10.61 -3.02
CA SER A 1060 32.21 -9.76 -3.39
C SER A 1060 32.99 -10.32 -4.59
N ARG A 1061 33.03 -9.51 -5.66
CA ARG A 1061 33.83 -9.61 -6.92
C ARG A 1061 33.57 -10.70 -7.95
N ILE A 1062 32.73 -11.71 -7.66
CA ILE A 1062 32.03 -12.44 -8.74
C ILE A 1062 30.92 -11.55 -9.38
N GLU A 1063 30.58 -10.44 -8.72
CA GLU A 1063 29.43 -9.55 -9.00
C GLU A 1063 29.31 -8.99 -10.43
N ASP A 1064 30.41 -8.67 -11.12
CA ASP A 1064 30.29 -8.06 -12.44
C ASP A 1064 29.83 -9.05 -13.53
N ARG A 1065 30.08 -10.36 -13.38
CA ARG A 1065 29.68 -11.37 -14.39
C ARG A 1065 28.22 -11.84 -14.26
N LEU A 1066 27.54 -11.62 -13.14
CA LEU A 1066 26.15 -12.07 -12.93
C LEU A 1066 25.10 -10.95 -13.04
N LYS A 1067 25.47 -9.67 -12.88
CA LYS A 1067 24.55 -8.53 -13.04
C LYS A 1067 24.33 -8.12 -14.51
N SER A 1068 25.25 -8.44 -15.44
CA SER A 1068 25.02 -8.27 -16.87
C SER A 1068 24.29 -9.47 -17.47
N GLY A 1069 22.97 -9.49 -17.36
CA GLY A 1069 22.09 -10.39 -18.12
C GLY A 1069 22.06 -10.09 -19.63
N ASP A 1070 23.22 -9.88 -20.25
CA ASP A 1070 23.42 -9.87 -21.70
C ASP A 1070 24.28 -11.07 -22.10
N LEU A 1071 23.61 -12.22 -22.24
CA LEU A 1071 24.05 -13.36 -23.05
C LEU A 1071 23.10 -13.55 -24.24
#